data_AF-A0A9P8M1V2-F1
#
_entry.id   AF-A0A9P8M1V2-F1
#
_cell.length_a   1.000
_cell.length_b   1.000
_cell.length_c   1.000
_cell.angle_alpha   90.00
_cell.angle_beta   90.00
_cell.angle_gamma   90.00
#
_symmetry.space_group_name_H-M   'P 1'
#
loop_
_entity.id
_entity.type
_entity.pdbx_description
1 polymer ?
#
loop_
_entity_poly.entity_id
_entity_poly.type
_entity_poly.pdbx_seq_one_letter_code
_entity_poly.pdbx_strand_id
1 'polypeptide(L)'
;MVCSSWFAFLALGVIGAFPAWAADNGIESTKLADDALILECESSQACESVATAVEASGGTLRHVYNSDVFHGVSFQLPKSATVDDRKALVAQFKGIKASWPVQDITLVPEGTAKDQPEDKLQVPKEGEEKRATLGRRADDDGVETPWNHLMTHIDKLHEEGYIGSGIKIAVIDTGVDYNHPALGGCFGPGCRVVTGENFSNQGNRSDPIDCTYNGHGTIVAGILAGYNKADGFVGAAPNATIMAYRVLDCNAKGREDDMIAGWIQAEKDGAQIIVSSTGFQGENWAQRPLAVVAARIVASGVPCVVGLGNHKEQGLFYAMNPSTGRGVTSVNSFATGPVALKHRGEYVVGNSSEPVDFAFAPSRWPHDWDGEWRPVHDVDADFGDKPDDDLTGAEEVPDYLDEDTVLGDNCKLSPGNSSTGFDRDLVGHIALIRQTPETYGCHFYDRVRNAVARGAAHILAWQDAPNYIMIRRNDAHGVKAIGITQTDDGRAMARALASGQPLTARRAGRVRIDTGVIAAMSAYGPTWDMDIKPTIGAPGDDVPVTRKGGGYDSDSGTSFAGPLVAGVFALVAEARGTFDPALLNSLITSTGAPQSSHGRLITVAQQGGGLLRAWEAAHATTLVEPSTLPFNDTDHRPDSIGLRITNTAKIEVTYRLSHLAAITLYTLGSDSIRPSEDPAGELDKLAIMDELDEVDEAVDAAAHVEMSQSSLTLGPGQSATVDVSATDPSGLDPERLPLWSGWVSIQGSDGTNLTVPYLGLGGSLRSAAVLDPASKLSTLAGSEFLLPNPPEGQTPGPFQRIAEPAAAVRSKAISTSFDLVLGSPQVRVDIVPLNVCSTPALVGTRANATGPDLSQACVPDSIVTEFAGVKSIGQLPGYPRHYVKREEIRIRWDGAFAPGQYAPPGRYKIVARALSIMGDAADEAHWQTVESPVFSILYEGNVKRVPENQPAQPAQTPEEEDAPAANAGDALAADEVKPAPES
;
A
#
# COMPACT_ATOMS: atom_id res chain seq x y z
N MET A 1 43.11 17.87 -38.36
CA MET A 1 44.47 18.28 -37.93
C MET A 1 44.59 17.87 -36.45
N VAL A 2 45.14 16.68 -36.18
CA VAL A 2 46.50 16.43 -35.61
C VAL A 2 46.57 16.88 -34.13
N CYS A 3 46.33 15.94 -33.19
CA CYS A 3 47.33 15.27 -32.30
C CYS A 3 47.84 16.20 -31.18
N SER A 4 48.12 15.81 -29.92
CA SER A 4 48.33 14.52 -29.19
C SER A 4 48.65 14.93 -27.72
N SER A 5 48.40 14.19 -26.64
CA SER A 5 49.21 13.07 -26.03
C SER A 5 48.63 12.88 -24.59
N TRP A 6 48.09 11.75 -24.10
CA TRP A 6 48.65 10.45 -23.63
C TRP A 6 49.70 10.49 -22.50
N PHE A 7 49.35 9.93 -21.31
CA PHE A 7 50.04 9.01 -20.35
C PHE A 7 49.23 9.03 -19.01
N ALA A 8 48.44 8.05 -18.57
CA ALA A 8 48.67 6.65 -18.14
C ALA A 8 49.15 6.46 -16.67
N PHE A 9 48.26 5.83 -15.88
CA PHE A 9 48.40 4.99 -14.66
C PHE A 9 49.03 5.54 -13.34
N LEU A 10 48.21 5.56 -12.28
CA LEU A 10 48.39 4.72 -11.08
C LEU A 10 47.15 4.74 -10.17
N ALA A 11 46.52 3.58 -10.02
CA ALA A 11 45.54 3.28 -8.99
C ALA A 11 46.26 2.84 -7.71
N LEU A 12 45.85 3.37 -6.54
CA LEU A 12 45.85 2.66 -5.25
C LEU A 12 45.20 3.55 -4.16
N GLY A 13 44.03 3.09 -3.69
CA GLY A 13 43.71 3.00 -2.27
C GLY A 13 43.35 4.25 -1.49
N VAL A 14 42.05 4.59 -1.47
CA VAL A 14 41.34 4.87 -0.21
C VAL A 14 39.94 4.25 -0.34
N ILE A 15 39.78 3.06 0.25
CA ILE A 15 38.47 2.48 0.53
C ILE A 15 37.90 3.29 1.70
N GLY A 16 37.12 4.32 1.37
CA GLY A 16 36.20 4.95 2.32
C GLY A 16 34.96 4.08 2.40
N ALA A 17 34.77 3.41 3.53
CA ALA A 17 33.55 2.69 3.85
C ALA A 17 32.38 3.68 3.90
N PHE A 18 31.58 3.73 2.84
CA PHE A 18 30.22 4.23 2.92
C PHE A 18 29.38 3.12 3.57
N PRO A 19 28.76 3.36 4.73
CA PRO A 19 27.82 2.40 5.28
C PRO A 19 26.65 2.26 4.32
N ALA A 20 26.37 1.03 3.90
CA ALA A 20 25.16 0.65 3.21
C ALA A 20 23.98 0.95 4.14
N TRP A 21 23.37 2.11 3.97
CA TRP A 21 22.07 2.44 4.53
C TRP A 21 21.00 1.79 3.65
N ALA A 22 20.93 0.46 3.68
CA ALA A 22 19.71 -0.25 3.32
C ALA A 22 18.80 -0.12 4.54
N ALA A 23 17.99 0.93 4.55
CA ALA A 23 16.91 1.05 5.51
C ALA A 23 15.96 -0.12 5.27
N ASP A 24 15.95 -1.08 6.19
CA ASP A 24 14.87 -2.03 6.42
C ASP A 24 13.65 -1.18 6.87
N ASN A 25 13.02 -0.53 5.90
CA ASN A 25 11.75 0.15 6.06
C ASN A 25 10.70 -0.95 6.27
N GLY A 26 9.76 -0.75 7.19
CA GLY A 26 8.80 -1.76 7.64
C GLY A 26 7.78 -2.16 6.57
N ILE A 27 8.26 -2.81 5.51
CA ILE A 27 7.49 -3.36 4.40
C ILE A 27 6.73 -4.59 4.93
N GLU A 28 5.44 -4.70 4.61
CA GLU A 28 4.76 -6.00 4.64
C GLU A 28 5.61 -7.03 3.88
N SER A 29 6.31 -7.89 4.63
CA SER A 29 7.23 -8.84 4.01
C SER A 29 6.42 -10.04 3.53
N THR A 30 6.35 -10.23 2.22
CA THR A 30 5.85 -11.46 1.61
C THR A 30 7.01 -12.42 1.39
N LYS A 31 6.87 -13.66 1.86
CA LYS A 31 7.89 -14.69 1.74
C LYS A 31 7.24 -15.98 1.24
N LEU A 32 7.91 -16.71 0.36
CA LEU A 32 7.45 -18.05 0.01
C LEU A 32 7.56 -18.96 1.24
N ALA A 33 6.49 -19.67 1.55
CA ALA A 33 6.52 -20.71 2.57
C ALA A 33 7.42 -21.87 2.08
N ASP A 34 8.35 -22.31 2.93
CA ASP A 34 9.30 -23.38 2.60
C ASP A 34 8.55 -24.65 2.15
N ASP A 35 8.67 -25.06 0.89
CA ASP A 35 8.14 -26.32 0.32
C ASP A 35 6.61 -26.56 0.41
N ALA A 36 5.80 -25.50 0.55
CA ALA A 36 4.33 -25.58 0.49
C ALA A 36 3.78 -25.20 -0.90
N LEU A 37 2.80 -25.95 -1.38
CA LEU A 37 2.18 -25.78 -2.70
C LEU A 37 0.66 -25.71 -2.60
N ILE A 38 0.07 -24.87 -3.45
CA ILE A 38 -1.35 -24.86 -3.79
C ILE A 38 -1.47 -25.46 -5.20
N LEU A 39 -2.27 -26.50 -5.36
CA LEU A 39 -2.63 -27.04 -6.66
C LEU A 39 -4.11 -26.77 -6.94
N GLU A 40 -4.41 -26.32 -8.15
CA GLU A 40 -5.77 -26.33 -8.69
C GLU A 40 -5.98 -27.61 -9.50
N CYS A 41 -7.06 -28.34 -9.22
CA CYS A 41 -7.39 -29.59 -9.90
C CYS A 41 -8.52 -29.40 -10.93
N GLU A 42 -8.59 -30.31 -11.90
CA GLU A 42 -9.70 -30.38 -12.85
C GLU A 42 -11.03 -30.72 -12.19
N SER A 43 -10.99 -31.53 -11.12
CA SER A 43 -12.15 -31.93 -10.33
C SER A 43 -11.78 -32.20 -8.86
N SER A 44 -12.80 -32.28 -8.00
CA SER A 44 -12.63 -32.67 -6.59
C SER A 44 -11.97 -34.05 -6.43
N GLN A 45 -12.28 -35.02 -7.29
CA GLN A 45 -11.68 -36.36 -7.23
C GLN A 45 -10.18 -36.34 -7.56
N ALA A 46 -9.76 -35.46 -8.47
CA ALA A 46 -8.34 -35.26 -8.74
C ALA A 46 -7.63 -34.68 -7.50
N CYS A 47 -8.24 -33.70 -6.82
CA CYS A 47 -7.71 -33.16 -5.56
C CYS A 47 -7.66 -34.20 -4.42
N GLU A 48 -8.68 -35.05 -4.28
CA GLU A 48 -8.68 -36.14 -3.29
C GLU A 48 -7.55 -37.15 -3.57
N SER A 49 -7.28 -37.43 -4.85
CA SER A 49 -6.18 -38.31 -5.28
C SER A 49 -4.81 -37.72 -4.92
N VAL A 50 -4.63 -36.42 -5.13
CA VAL A 50 -3.44 -35.68 -4.70
C VAL A 50 -3.29 -35.75 -3.19
N ALA A 51 -4.36 -35.42 -2.46
CA ALA A 51 -4.37 -35.37 -1.01
C ALA A 51 -3.95 -36.72 -0.39
N THR A 52 -4.56 -37.81 -0.85
CA THR A 52 -4.25 -39.18 -0.43
C THR A 52 -2.77 -39.52 -0.66
N ALA A 53 -2.23 -39.14 -1.81
CA ALA A 53 -0.85 -39.45 -2.16
C ALA A 53 0.15 -38.61 -1.36
N VAL A 54 -0.15 -37.35 -1.06
CA VAL A 54 0.66 -36.50 -0.18
C VAL A 54 0.73 -37.11 1.22
N GLU A 55 -0.40 -37.51 1.81
CA GLU A 55 -0.42 -38.16 3.13
C GLU A 55 0.36 -39.48 3.12
N ALA A 56 0.20 -40.30 2.07
CA ALA A 56 0.93 -41.56 1.91
C ALA A 56 2.46 -41.36 1.83
N SER A 57 2.91 -40.19 1.36
CA SER A 57 4.33 -39.82 1.33
C SER A 57 4.86 -39.23 2.64
N GLY A 58 4.00 -39.10 3.67
CA GLY A 58 4.33 -38.45 4.93
C GLY A 58 4.28 -36.91 4.87
N GLY A 59 3.69 -36.35 3.80
CA GLY A 59 3.44 -34.91 3.68
C GLY A 59 2.27 -34.49 4.58
N THR A 60 2.16 -33.18 4.82
CA THR A 60 1.08 -32.60 5.62
C THR A 60 0.08 -31.91 4.71
N LEU A 61 -1.15 -32.41 4.69
CA LEU A 61 -2.25 -31.66 4.10
C LEU A 61 -2.56 -30.43 4.95
N ARG A 62 -2.77 -29.31 4.27
CA ARG A 62 -3.07 -28.02 4.89
C ARG A 62 -4.52 -27.66 4.66
N HIS A 63 -4.94 -27.68 3.39
CA HIS A 63 -6.34 -27.46 2.99
C HIS A 63 -6.74 -28.36 1.83
N VAL A 64 -8.01 -28.74 1.80
CA VAL A 64 -8.66 -29.30 0.62
C VAL A 64 -9.85 -28.41 0.30
N TYR A 65 -9.74 -27.67 -0.80
CA TYR A 65 -10.78 -26.77 -1.28
C TYR A 65 -11.70 -27.53 -2.21
N ASN A 66 -12.89 -27.86 -1.71
CA ASN A 66 -13.96 -28.40 -2.53
C ASN A 66 -15.11 -27.38 -2.53
N SER A 67 -15.10 -26.48 -3.51
CA SER A 67 -16.18 -25.53 -3.77
C SER A 67 -16.43 -25.41 -5.28
N ASP A 68 -17.55 -24.82 -5.64
CA ASP A 68 -17.91 -24.58 -7.04
C ASP A 68 -17.00 -23.53 -7.71
N VAL A 69 -16.39 -22.65 -6.92
CA VAL A 69 -15.45 -21.63 -7.40
C VAL A 69 -14.00 -22.13 -7.48
N PHE A 70 -13.61 -23.12 -6.68
CA PHE A 70 -12.23 -23.60 -6.63
C PHE A 70 -12.12 -25.05 -6.15
N HIS A 71 -11.59 -25.91 -7.02
CA HIS A 71 -11.13 -27.25 -6.66
C HIS A 71 -9.62 -27.20 -6.46
N GLY A 72 -9.17 -27.27 -5.23
CA GLY A 72 -7.74 -27.21 -4.94
C GLY A 72 -7.31 -27.99 -3.73
N VAL A 73 -6.00 -28.12 -3.58
CA VAL A 73 -5.37 -28.74 -2.41
C VAL A 73 -4.10 -27.98 -2.07
N SER A 74 -3.99 -27.56 -0.81
CA SER A 74 -2.77 -27.01 -0.24
C SER A 74 -2.10 -28.05 0.63
N PHE A 75 -0.79 -28.22 0.46
CA PHE A 75 -0.02 -29.16 1.25
C PHE A 75 1.43 -28.73 1.41
N GLN A 76 2.06 -29.32 2.42
CA GLN A 76 3.48 -29.21 2.73
C GLN A 76 4.13 -30.57 2.50
N LEU A 77 5.21 -30.60 1.73
CA LEU A 77 5.99 -31.83 1.53
C LEU A 77 6.81 -32.17 2.79
N PRO A 78 7.10 -33.46 3.07
CA PRO A 78 7.91 -33.83 4.22
C PRO A 78 9.29 -33.16 4.17
N LYS A 79 9.77 -32.62 5.30
CA LYS A 79 11.11 -32.00 5.36
C LYS A 79 12.24 -32.98 5.01
N SER A 80 12.02 -34.27 5.25
CA SER A 80 12.93 -35.36 4.90
C SER A 80 12.82 -35.81 3.44
N ALA A 81 11.80 -35.36 2.70
CA ALA A 81 11.64 -35.71 1.30
C ALA A 81 12.86 -35.24 0.53
N THR A 82 13.43 -36.12 -0.27
CA THR A 82 14.44 -35.72 -1.25
C THR A 82 13.76 -34.94 -2.36
N VAL A 83 14.52 -34.23 -3.19
CA VAL A 83 13.93 -33.58 -4.35
C VAL A 83 13.26 -34.65 -5.27
N ASP A 84 13.72 -35.93 -5.27
CA ASP A 84 13.15 -37.08 -6.03
C ASP A 84 11.76 -37.42 -5.57
N ASP A 85 11.61 -37.58 -4.26
CA ASP A 85 10.30 -37.84 -3.67
C ASP A 85 9.32 -36.72 -4.04
N ARG A 86 9.79 -35.46 -4.04
CA ARG A 86 8.97 -34.29 -4.41
C ARG A 86 8.56 -34.27 -5.88
N LYS A 87 9.51 -34.45 -6.82
CA LYS A 87 9.17 -34.46 -8.27
C LYS A 87 8.35 -35.69 -8.65
N ALA A 88 8.65 -36.87 -8.11
CA ALA A 88 7.88 -38.08 -8.36
C ALA A 88 6.44 -37.93 -7.83
N LEU A 89 6.28 -37.33 -6.64
CA LEU A 89 4.98 -37.06 -6.05
C LEU A 89 4.16 -36.04 -6.86
N VAL A 90 4.78 -35.00 -7.41
CA VAL A 90 4.06 -34.02 -8.24
C VAL A 90 3.76 -34.60 -9.64
N ALA A 91 4.69 -35.35 -10.23
CA ALA A 91 4.55 -35.90 -11.59
C ALA A 91 3.49 -37.03 -11.72
N GLN A 92 3.15 -37.71 -10.63
CA GLN A 92 2.05 -38.68 -10.61
C GLN A 92 0.67 -38.01 -10.66
N PHE A 93 0.57 -36.70 -10.37
CA PHE A 93 -0.70 -36.00 -10.34
C PHE A 93 -1.19 -35.75 -11.76
N LYS A 94 -2.31 -36.38 -12.11
CA LYS A 94 -3.05 -36.11 -13.35
C LYS A 94 -4.23 -35.18 -13.06
N GLY A 95 -4.59 -34.35 -14.03
CA GLY A 95 -5.71 -33.41 -13.89
C GLY A 95 -5.39 -32.22 -12.99
N ILE A 96 -4.16 -31.70 -13.04
CA ILE A 96 -3.76 -30.45 -12.40
C ILE A 96 -3.84 -29.32 -13.43
N LYS A 97 -4.59 -28.26 -13.12
CA LYS A 97 -4.75 -27.06 -13.96
C LYS A 97 -3.62 -26.07 -13.74
N ALA A 98 -3.23 -25.88 -12.49
CA ALA A 98 -2.23 -24.89 -12.11
C ALA A 98 -1.60 -25.24 -10.75
N SER A 99 -0.42 -24.67 -10.49
CA SER A 99 0.35 -24.88 -9.26
C SER A 99 1.05 -23.60 -8.85
N TRP A 100 0.97 -23.25 -7.58
CA TRP A 100 1.63 -22.07 -7.02
C TRP A 100 2.33 -22.43 -5.70
N PRO A 101 3.50 -21.83 -5.42
CA PRO A 101 4.01 -21.84 -4.06
C PRO A 101 3.12 -20.99 -3.15
N VAL A 102 2.92 -21.45 -1.92
CA VAL A 102 2.19 -20.69 -0.89
C VAL A 102 3.02 -19.46 -0.49
N GLN A 103 2.37 -18.31 -0.39
CA GLN A 103 2.96 -17.09 0.15
C GLN A 103 2.52 -16.85 1.61
N ASP A 104 3.47 -16.43 2.44
CA ASP A 104 3.24 -15.85 3.75
C ASP A 104 3.12 -14.33 3.61
N ILE A 105 2.28 -13.71 4.44
CA ILE A 105 2.10 -12.27 4.56
C ILE A 105 2.30 -11.85 6.01
N THR A 106 2.88 -10.68 6.23
CA THR A 106 2.82 -9.98 7.52
C THR A 106 2.18 -8.61 7.29
N LEU A 107 1.05 -8.36 7.93
CA LEU A 107 0.42 -7.06 7.96
C LEU A 107 1.13 -6.20 9.00
N VAL A 108 1.85 -5.18 8.53
CA VAL A 108 2.57 -4.24 9.40
C VAL A 108 1.57 -3.19 9.88
N PRO A 109 1.45 -2.97 11.20
CA PRO A 109 0.61 -1.91 11.75
C PRO A 109 0.92 -0.54 11.13
N GLU A 110 -0.06 0.06 10.47
CA GLU A 110 0.05 1.41 9.92
C GLU A 110 0.15 2.43 11.08
N GLY A 111 1.09 3.38 10.99
CA GLY A 111 1.09 4.58 11.85
C GLY A 111 1.89 4.59 13.15
N THR A 112 2.90 3.74 13.38
CA THR A 112 3.93 4.03 14.40
C THR A 112 5.15 4.70 13.76
N ALA A 113 5.28 6.01 13.96
CA ALA A 113 6.60 6.62 13.95
C ALA A 113 7.50 5.78 14.86
N LYS A 114 8.66 5.35 14.35
CA LYS A 114 9.62 4.39 14.95
C LYS A 114 10.26 4.83 16.29
N ASP A 115 9.69 5.81 17.01
CA ASP A 115 10.27 6.42 18.21
C ASP A 115 9.45 6.21 19.49
N GLN A 116 9.10 4.96 19.80
CA GLN A 116 8.75 4.58 21.16
C GLN A 116 9.61 3.36 21.56
N PRO A 117 10.62 3.52 22.43
CA PRO A 117 11.44 2.40 22.89
C PRO A 117 10.56 1.34 23.56
N GLU A 118 10.83 0.08 23.23
CA GLU A 118 10.08 -1.13 23.65
C GLU A 118 10.04 -1.38 25.18
N ASP A 119 10.53 -0.47 26.00
CA ASP A 119 10.66 -0.65 27.44
C ASP A 119 9.95 0.48 28.20
N LYS A 120 8.62 0.28 28.37
CA LYS A 120 7.66 0.89 29.33
C LYS A 120 6.30 1.19 28.68
N LEU A 121 5.51 0.15 28.38
CA LEU A 121 4.04 0.31 28.39
C LEU A 121 3.47 -0.55 29.52
N GLN A 122 3.25 0.11 30.65
CA GLN A 122 2.36 -0.41 31.68
C GLN A 122 0.97 -0.51 31.08
N VAL A 123 0.38 -1.70 31.18
CA VAL A 123 -1.06 -1.94 31.00
C VAL A 123 -1.81 -0.81 31.72
N PRO A 124 -2.62 0.01 31.03
CA PRO A 124 -3.47 0.98 31.72
C PRO A 124 -4.39 0.20 32.67
N LYS A 125 -4.32 0.54 33.95
CA LYS A 125 -5.28 0.03 34.93
C LYS A 125 -6.67 0.49 34.51
N GLU A 126 -7.66 -0.38 34.70
CA GLU A 126 -9.07 -0.05 34.50
C GLU A 126 -9.42 1.29 35.14
N GLY A 127 -9.80 2.27 34.30
CA GLY A 127 -10.38 3.55 34.71
C GLY A 127 -9.43 4.76 34.67
N GLU A 128 -9.13 5.27 33.46
CA GLU A 128 -8.68 6.63 33.09
C GLU A 128 -8.13 6.52 31.64
N GLU A 129 -8.52 7.21 30.56
CA GLU A 129 -9.41 8.34 30.27
C GLU A 129 -10.34 7.96 29.09
N LYS A 130 -11.62 8.36 29.14
CA LYS A 130 -12.56 8.21 28.02
C LYS A 130 -12.23 9.23 26.93
N ARG A 131 -11.62 8.82 25.81
CA ARG A 131 -11.62 9.62 24.57
C ARG A 131 -13.05 9.69 24.04
N ALA A 132 -13.67 10.87 24.14
CA ALA A 132 -15.06 11.12 23.77
C ALA A 132 -15.19 11.97 22.50
N THR A 133 -16.17 11.56 21.67
CA THR A 133 -16.86 12.25 20.57
C THR A 133 -16.11 12.56 19.28
N LEU A 134 -16.06 11.55 18.39
CA LEU A 134 -16.06 11.75 16.93
C LEU A 134 -17.43 11.29 16.39
N GLY A 135 -18.36 12.25 16.24
CA GLY A 135 -19.67 12.02 15.59
C GLY A 135 -20.95 12.54 16.32
N ARG A 136 -21.38 13.84 16.28
CA ARG A 136 -22.76 14.35 16.65
C ARG A 136 -23.66 15.02 15.54
N ARG A 137 -24.85 14.48 15.19
CA ARG A 137 -25.73 14.86 14.03
C ARG A 137 -26.86 15.59 14.64
N ALA A 138 -27.30 16.61 13.94
CA ALA A 138 -28.68 16.98 13.90
C ALA A 138 -29.11 16.62 12.46
N ASP A 139 -30.20 15.89 12.20
CA ASP A 139 -31.50 16.05 12.83
C ASP A 139 -32.22 14.70 13.13
N ASP A 140 -33.15 14.78 14.09
CA ASP A 140 -34.05 13.81 14.72
C ASP A 140 -33.51 12.73 15.69
N ASP A 141 -32.21 12.33 15.68
CA ASP A 141 -31.73 11.25 16.57
C ASP A 141 -30.40 11.47 17.36
N GLY A 142 -29.58 12.48 17.04
CA GLY A 142 -28.43 12.93 17.86
C GLY A 142 -27.01 12.36 17.60
N VAL A 143 -26.60 11.87 16.41
CA VAL A 143 -25.27 11.21 16.12
C VAL A 143 -24.61 11.61 14.76
N GLU A 144 -23.42 12.28 14.67
CA GLU A 144 -22.95 13.11 13.46
C GLU A 144 -22.86 12.17 12.33
N THR A 145 -23.40 12.61 11.21
CA THR A 145 -22.89 12.18 9.93
C THR A 145 -21.38 12.47 9.90
N PRO A 146 -20.52 11.45 9.90
CA PRO A 146 -19.09 11.66 9.84
C PRO A 146 -18.73 12.23 8.45
N TRP A 147 -17.61 12.95 8.37
CA TRP A 147 -17.25 13.70 7.16
C TRP A 147 -17.14 12.80 5.92
N ASN A 148 -16.68 11.57 6.10
CA ASN A 148 -16.54 10.56 5.05
C ASN A 148 -17.91 10.11 4.51
N HIS A 149 -18.98 10.16 5.30
CA HIS A 149 -20.34 9.90 4.83
C HIS A 149 -20.91 11.10 4.07
N LEU A 150 -20.66 12.33 4.53
CA LEU A 150 -21.06 13.56 3.82
C LEU A 150 -20.38 13.65 2.45
N MET A 151 -19.10 13.30 2.37
CA MET A 151 -18.32 13.33 1.14
C MET A 151 -18.77 12.30 0.10
N THR A 152 -19.23 11.14 0.58
CA THR A 152 -19.68 10.03 -0.28
C THR A 152 -21.20 9.99 -0.49
N HIS A 153 -21.95 10.90 0.13
CA HIS A 153 -23.40 10.97 0.07
C HIS A 153 -24.12 9.76 0.69
N ILE A 154 -23.47 9.07 1.62
CA ILE A 154 -24.07 7.98 2.41
C ILE A 154 -25.20 8.53 3.29
N ASP A 155 -25.04 9.74 3.77
CA ASP A 155 -26.00 10.46 4.62
C ASP A 155 -27.39 10.59 3.97
N LYS A 156 -27.44 10.89 2.67
CA LYS A 156 -28.68 10.94 1.91
C LYS A 156 -29.38 9.59 1.84
N LEU A 157 -28.63 8.50 1.67
CA LEU A 157 -29.20 7.16 1.66
C LEU A 157 -29.73 6.76 3.04
N HIS A 158 -29.01 7.13 4.10
CA HIS A 158 -29.48 6.93 5.47
C HIS A 158 -30.80 7.69 5.73
N GLU A 159 -30.95 8.91 5.20
CA GLU A 159 -32.20 9.71 5.30
C GLU A 159 -33.38 9.06 4.58
N GLU A 160 -33.13 8.33 3.52
CA GLU A 160 -34.14 7.54 2.80
C GLU A 160 -34.44 6.19 3.45
N GLY A 161 -33.72 5.84 4.53
CA GLY A 161 -33.89 4.60 5.27
C GLY A 161 -33.07 3.42 4.75
N TYR A 162 -32.19 3.64 3.77
CA TYR A 162 -31.22 2.64 3.32
C TYR A 162 -30.04 2.64 4.29
N ILE A 163 -29.94 1.60 5.11
CA ILE A 163 -28.96 1.47 6.20
C ILE A 163 -28.34 0.06 6.28
N GLY A 164 -28.55 -0.77 5.26
CA GLY A 164 -28.00 -2.13 5.14
C GLY A 164 -28.87 -3.21 5.78
N SER A 165 -30.18 -2.99 5.94
CA SER A 165 -31.03 -3.90 6.70
C SER A 165 -31.16 -5.27 6.01
N GLY A 166 -30.86 -6.34 6.74
CA GLY A 166 -30.99 -7.71 6.24
C GLY A 166 -29.85 -8.17 5.32
N ILE A 167 -28.80 -7.36 5.16
CA ILE A 167 -27.63 -7.69 4.34
C ILE A 167 -26.55 -8.35 5.20
N LYS A 168 -25.97 -9.44 4.70
CA LYS A 168 -24.84 -10.16 5.31
C LYS A 168 -23.55 -9.85 4.58
N ILE A 169 -22.56 -9.37 5.31
CA ILE A 169 -21.26 -8.97 4.74
C ILE A 169 -20.16 -9.73 5.47
N ALA A 170 -19.30 -10.39 4.71
CA ALA A 170 -18.13 -11.07 5.27
C ALA A 170 -16.94 -10.13 5.39
N VAL A 171 -16.30 -10.14 6.55
CA VAL A 171 -15.02 -9.45 6.82
C VAL A 171 -13.94 -10.53 6.92
N ILE A 172 -12.98 -10.52 5.99
CA ILE A 172 -11.87 -11.48 5.95
C ILE A 172 -10.58 -10.75 6.29
N ASP A 173 -10.10 -10.90 7.52
CA ASP A 173 -9.07 -10.02 8.09
C ASP A 173 -8.39 -10.63 9.34
N THR A 174 -7.85 -9.83 10.26
CA THR A 174 -7.24 -10.25 11.54
C THR A 174 -8.24 -10.79 12.57
N GLY A 175 -9.52 -10.82 12.23
CA GLY A 175 -10.65 -11.16 13.11
C GLY A 175 -11.50 -9.94 13.43
N VAL A 176 -12.52 -10.13 14.28
CA VAL A 176 -13.41 -9.04 14.71
C VAL A 176 -13.62 -9.12 16.21
N ASP A 177 -13.31 -8.04 16.95
CA ASP A 177 -13.69 -7.90 18.36
C ASP A 177 -15.20 -7.67 18.49
N TYR A 178 -15.95 -8.77 18.41
CA TYR A 178 -17.41 -8.75 18.52
C TYR A 178 -17.91 -8.31 19.90
N ASN A 179 -17.05 -8.18 20.92
CA ASN A 179 -17.41 -7.63 22.23
C ASN A 179 -17.47 -6.09 22.21
N HIS A 180 -16.97 -5.46 21.15
CA HIS A 180 -17.01 -4.01 20.99
C HIS A 180 -18.48 -3.53 20.97
N PRO A 181 -18.85 -2.49 21.75
CA PRO A 181 -20.24 -2.00 21.81
C PRO A 181 -20.81 -1.60 20.44
N ALA A 182 -20.00 -0.90 19.62
CA ALA A 182 -20.38 -0.58 18.24
C ALA A 182 -20.60 -1.81 17.34
N LEU A 183 -20.09 -2.98 17.70
CA LEU A 183 -20.25 -4.24 16.96
C LEU A 183 -21.26 -5.19 17.63
N GLY A 184 -22.08 -4.67 18.55
CA GLY A 184 -23.20 -5.38 19.17
C GLY A 184 -22.86 -6.11 20.47
N GLY A 185 -21.57 -6.27 20.82
CA GLY A 185 -21.15 -6.83 22.10
C GLY A 185 -21.38 -8.34 22.26
N CYS A 186 -21.64 -9.08 21.18
CA CYS A 186 -21.84 -10.53 21.21
C CYS A 186 -21.55 -11.21 19.86
N PHE A 187 -21.38 -12.53 19.89
CA PHE A 187 -21.12 -13.38 18.73
C PHE A 187 -22.15 -14.52 18.60
N GLY A 188 -22.63 -14.75 17.37
CA GLY A 188 -23.51 -15.86 17.03
C GLY A 188 -24.92 -15.42 16.61
N PRO A 189 -25.88 -16.37 16.50
CA PRO A 189 -27.24 -16.07 16.06
C PRO A 189 -27.91 -14.99 16.92
N GLY A 190 -28.43 -13.94 16.27
CA GLY A 190 -29.06 -12.80 16.94
C GLY A 190 -28.12 -11.66 17.33
N CYS A 191 -26.81 -11.83 17.14
CA CYS A 191 -25.81 -10.77 17.29
C CYS A 191 -25.58 -10.02 15.98
N ARG A 192 -24.85 -8.90 16.02
CA ARG A 192 -24.40 -8.21 14.79
C ARG A 192 -23.32 -9.02 14.08
N VAL A 193 -22.37 -9.59 14.81
CA VAL A 193 -21.45 -10.60 14.27
C VAL A 193 -22.12 -11.97 14.38
N VAL A 194 -22.72 -12.43 13.28
CA VAL A 194 -23.68 -13.54 13.27
C VAL A 194 -23.03 -14.92 13.19
N THR A 195 -21.88 -15.02 12.53
CA THR A 195 -21.11 -16.26 12.34
C THR A 195 -19.67 -15.91 11.99
N GLY A 196 -18.80 -16.92 11.99
CA GLY A 196 -17.41 -16.74 11.65
C GLY A 196 -16.51 -17.89 12.08
N GLU A 197 -15.31 -17.93 11.50
CA GLU A 197 -14.30 -18.94 11.81
C GLU A 197 -12.89 -18.33 11.80
N ASN A 198 -11.95 -19.03 12.42
CA ASN A 198 -10.54 -18.68 12.46
C ASN A 198 -9.70 -19.69 11.68
N PHE A 199 -9.14 -19.23 10.57
CA PHE A 199 -8.25 -19.97 9.68
C PHE A 199 -6.78 -19.76 10.00
N SER A 200 -6.43 -18.83 10.89
CA SER A 200 -5.05 -18.69 11.35
C SER A 200 -4.58 -19.92 12.12
N ASN A 201 -3.27 -20.11 12.22
CA ASN A 201 -2.66 -21.21 12.97
C ASN A 201 -2.71 -21.03 14.50
N GLN A 202 -3.39 -20.00 15.01
CA GLN A 202 -3.46 -19.67 16.44
C GLN A 202 -4.89 -19.42 16.90
N GLY A 203 -5.24 -19.94 18.08
CA GLY A 203 -6.56 -19.74 18.69
C GLY A 203 -7.55 -20.85 18.35
N ASN A 204 -8.81 -20.66 18.76
CA ASN A 204 -9.88 -21.62 18.50
C ASN A 204 -10.47 -21.40 17.10
N ARG A 205 -10.67 -22.48 16.35
CA ARG A 205 -11.25 -22.47 15.00
C ARG A 205 -12.64 -21.82 14.95
N SER A 206 -13.47 -22.04 15.98
CA SER A 206 -14.84 -21.51 16.02
C SER A 206 -14.93 -20.07 16.56
N ASP A 207 -13.80 -19.41 16.77
CA ASP A 207 -13.73 -18.10 17.42
C ASP A 207 -12.95 -17.11 16.54
N PRO A 208 -13.64 -16.22 15.80
CA PRO A 208 -13.01 -15.25 14.93
C PRO A 208 -12.57 -13.97 15.66
N ILE A 209 -12.47 -13.99 17.01
CA ILE A 209 -12.07 -12.81 17.78
C ILE A 209 -10.73 -12.26 17.30
N ASP A 210 -10.68 -10.93 17.16
CA ASP A 210 -9.46 -10.21 16.85
C ASP A 210 -8.54 -10.17 18.07
N CYS A 211 -7.37 -10.79 17.95
CA CYS A 211 -6.36 -10.80 19.01
C CYS A 211 -5.18 -9.87 18.72
N THR A 212 -5.11 -9.26 17.53
CA THR A 212 -3.99 -8.37 17.18
C THR A 212 -4.00 -7.11 18.04
N TYR A 213 -2.84 -6.47 18.25
CA TYR A 213 -2.73 -5.30 19.12
C TYR A 213 -3.66 -4.15 18.66
N ASN A 214 -3.62 -3.80 17.37
CA ASN A 214 -4.42 -2.70 16.80
C ASN A 214 -5.87 -3.08 16.48
N GLY A 215 -6.16 -4.36 16.24
CA GLY A 215 -7.48 -4.83 15.85
C GLY A 215 -7.89 -4.42 14.43
N HIS A 216 -7.08 -4.71 13.42
CA HIS A 216 -7.30 -4.22 12.05
C HIS A 216 -8.67 -4.64 11.47
N GLY A 217 -9.02 -5.92 11.57
CA GLY A 217 -10.34 -6.40 11.16
C GLY A 217 -11.50 -5.84 12.01
N THR A 218 -11.23 -5.48 13.26
CA THR A 218 -12.20 -4.75 14.12
C THR A 218 -12.47 -3.33 13.60
N ILE A 219 -11.44 -2.64 13.10
CA ILE A 219 -11.57 -1.33 12.44
C ILE A 219 -12.40 -1.47 11.16
N VAL A 220 -12.05 -2.44 10.31
CA VAL A 220 -12.75 -2.73 9.05
C VAL A 220 -14.24 -3.00 9.31
N ALA A 221 -14.56 -3.85 10.29
CA ALA A 221 -15.93 -4.13 10.73
C ALA A 221 -16.66 -2.89 11.25
N GLY A 222 -15.95 -2.00 11.95
CA GLY A 222 -16.47 -0.74 12.48
C GLY A 222 -16.89 0.23 11.37
N ILE A 223 -15.99 0.52 10.43
CA ILE A 223 -16.29 1.41 9.29
C ILE A 223 -17.46 0.86 8.47
N LEU A 224 -17.51 -0.46 8.31
CA LEU A 224 -18.56 -1.14 7.55
C LEU A 224 -19.94 -1.03 8.21
N ALA A 225 -20.09 -1.51 9.45
CA ALA A 225 -21.41 -1.71 10.09
C ALA A 225 -21.43 -1.40 11.59
N GLY A 226 -20.43 -0.67 12.09
CA GLY A 226 -20.40 -0.21 13.47
C GLY A 226 -21.53 0.77 13.75
N TYR A 227 -22.15 0.66 14.93
CA TYR A 227 -23.16 1.62 15.38
C TYR A 227 -23.20 1.68 16.89
N ASN A 228 -22.92 2.86 17.44
CA ASN A 228 -23.06 3.15 18.86
C ASN A 228 -23.58 4.57 19.05
N LYS A 229 -24.86 4.67 19.43
CA LYS A 229 -25.54 5.95 19.66
C LYS A 229 -24.93 6.75 20.83
N ALA A 230 -24.45 6.09 21.88
CA ALA A 230 -23.93 6.77 23.06
C ALA A 230 -22.59 7.48 22.78
N ASP A 231 -21.76 6.87 21.92
CA ASP A 231 -20.45 7.40 21.55
C ASP A 231 -20.47 8.20 20.23
N GLY A 232 -21.59 8.18 19.51
CA GLY A 232 -21.76 8.91 18.26
C GLY A 232 -21.12 8.23 17.04
N PHE A 233 -20.88 6.92 17.10
CA PHE A 233 -20.22 6.18 16.03
C PHE A 233 -21.23 5.53 15.08
N VAL A 234 -21.03 5.71 13.77
CA VAL A 234 -21.85 5.10 12.71
C VAL A 234 -20.97 4.75 11.51
N GLY A 235 -21.01 3.47 11.11
CA GLY A 235 -20.41 2.97 9.87
C GLY A 235 -21.35 3.13 8.67
N ALA A 236 -20.90 2.76 7.49
CA ALA A 236 -21.63 2.97 6.24
C ALA A 236 -22.99 2.23 6.19
N ALA A 237 -23.05 0.99 6.66
CA ALA A 237 -24.24 0.14 6.66
C ALA A 237 -24.55 -0.37 8.08
N PRO A 238 -25.03 0.50 8.99
CA PRO A 238 -25.10 0.21 10.43
C PRO A 238 -26.07 -0.92 10.82
N ASN A 239 -26.99 -1.31 9.93
CA ASN A 239 -27.90 -2.44 10.14
C ASN A 239 -27.49 -3.73 9.42
N ALA A 240 -26.36 -3.73 8.70
CA ALA A 240 -25.82 -4.95 8.13
C ALA A 240 -25.32 -5.91 9.24
N THR A 241 -25.35 -7.19 8.93
CA THR A 241 -24.79 -8.25 9.78
C THR A 241 -23.42 -8.68 9.26
N ILE A 242 -22.51 -8.97 10.18
CA ILE A 242 -21.10 -9.27 9.89
C ILE A 242 -20.86 -10.78 10.02
N MET A 243 -20.18 -11.35 9.04
CA MET A 243 -19.62 -12.71 9.08
C MET A 243 -18.09 -12.59 9.19
N ALA A 244 -17.52 -12.98 10.32
CA ALA A 244 -16.13 -12.69 10.64
C ALA A 244 -15.21 -13.88 10.31
N TYR A 245 -14.28 -13.73 9.38
CA TYR A 245 -13.31 -14.77 9.03
C TYR A 245 -11.89 -14.29 9.32
N ARG A 246 -11.31 -14.83 10.39
CA ARG A 246 -9.96 -14.48 10.79
C ARG A 246 -8.95 -15.32 10.01
N VAL A 247 -8.11 -14.67 9.20
CA VAL A 247 -7.09 -15.33 8.35
C VAL A 247 -5.66 -14.95 8.72
N LEU A 248 -5.49 -14.02 9.67
CA LEU A 248 -4.20 -13.63 10.24
C LEU A 248 -4.11 -14.00 11.73
N ASP A 249 -2.91 -14.31 12.19
CA ASP A 249 -2.61 -14.63 13.58
C ASP A 249 -2.50 -13.38 14.47
N CYS A 250 -2.24 -13.54 15.77
CA CYS A 250 -2.17 -12.42 16.71
C CYS A 250 -0.99 -11.46 16.48
N ASN A 251 -0.01 -11.86 15.66
CA ASN A 251 1.09 -11.01 15.19
C ASN A 251 0.83 -10.45 13.80
N ALA A 252 -0.43 -10.50 13.34
CA ALA A 252 -0.86 -10.08 12.02
C ALA A 252 -0.13 -10.81 10.88
N LYS A 253 0.21 -12.09 11.08
CA LYS A 253 0.80 -12.95 10.05
C LYS A 253 -0.23 -13.89 9.47
N GLY A 254 -0.26 -14.00 8.15
CA GLY A 254 -1.20 -14.84 7.41
C GLY A 254 -0.49 -15.67 6.36
N ARG A 255 -1.25 -16.57 5.72
CA ARG A 255 -0.79 -17.40 4.61
C ARG A 255 -1.86 -17.43 3.54
N GLU A 256 -1.44 -17.39 2.29
CA GLU A 256 -2.33 -17.30 1.11
C GLU A 256 -3.37 -18.43 1.09
N ASP A 257 -2.97 -19.63 1.51
CA ASP A 257 -3.82 -20.81 1.52
C ASP A 257 -4.87 -20.78 2.65
N ASP A 258 -4.52 -20.23 3.83
CA ASP A 258 -5.47 -19.94 4.90
C ASP A 258 -6.46 -18.82 4.50
N MET A 259 -5.98 -17.81 3.76
CA MET A 259 -6.83 -16.75 3.21
C MET A 259 -7.83 -17.31 2.20
N ILE A 260 -7.40 -18.10 1.21
CA ILE A 260 -8.29 -18.77 0.24
C ILE A 260 -9.38 -19.57 0.97
N ALA A 261 -9.02 -20.27 2.03
CA ALA A 261 -9.96 -21.05 2.83
C ALA A 261 -11.05 -20.15 3.47
N GLY A 262 -10.67 -19.01 4.03
CA GLY A 262 -11.60 -18.01 4.58
C GLY A 262 -12.54 -17.41 3.54
N TRP A 263 -12.03 -17.08 2.34
CA TRP A 263 -12.83 -16.57 1.23
C TRP A 263 -13.86 -17.58 0.73
N ILE A 264 -13.46 -18.84 0.57
CA ILE A 264 -14.37 -19.92 0.18
C ILE A 264 -15.42 -20.18 1.26
N GLN A 265 -15.05 -20.10 2.55
CA GLN A 265 -16.00 -20.29 3.64
C GLN A 265 -17.03 -19.16 3.72
N ALA A 266 -16.60 -17.92 3.53
CA ALA A 266 -17.50 -16.76 3.47
C ALA A 266 -18.58 -16.91 2.38
N GLU A 267 -18.17 -17.34 1.18
CA GLU A 267 -19.09 -17.61 0.07
C GLU A 267 -20.07 -18.75 0.42
N LYS A 268 -19.56 -19.88 0.95
CA LYS A 268 -20.37 -21.03 1.36
C LYS A 268 -21.41 -20.70 2.43
N ASP A 269 -21.06 -19.84 3.37
CA ASP A 269 -21.97 -19.43 4.46
C ASP A 269 -23.01 -18.39 3.98
N GLY A 270 -22.97 -18.00 2.70
CA GLY A 270 -23.95 -17.16 2.06
C GLY A 270 -23.72 -15.67 2.27
N ALA A 271 -22.46 -15.23 2.29
CA ALA A 271 -22.13 -13.80 2.23
C ALA A 271 -22.71 -13.17 0.96
N GLN A 272 -23.34 -12.00 1.11
CA GLN A 272 -23.87 -11.24 -0.03
C GLN A 272 -22.86 -10.20 -0.54
N ILE A 273 -21.88 -9.85 0.28
CA ILE A 273 -20.74 -8.99 -0.04
C ILE A 273 -19.54 -9.53 0.75
N ILE A 274 -18.36 -9.55 0.15
CA ILE A 274 -17.11 -9.87 0.85
C ILE A 274 -16.20 -8.64 0.83
N VAL A 275 -15.66 -8.27 1.98
CA VAL A 275 -14.60 -7.25 2.09
C VAL A 275 -13.36 -7.85 2.75
N SER A 276 -12.20 -7.51 2.20
CA SER A 276 -10.91 -7.81 2.81
C SER A 276 -9.95 -6.65 2.57
N SER A 277 -9.28 -6.23 3.63
CA SER A 277 -8.31 -5.13 3.58
C SER A 277 -6.89 -5.62 3.83
N THR A 278 -6.62 -6.88 3.47
CA THR A 278 -5.31 -7.52 3.65
C THR A 278 -4.94 -8.31 2.39
N GLY A 279 -3.65 -8.38 2.07
CA GLY A 279 -3.22 -8.98 0.82
C GLY A 279 -1.73 -8.82 0.52
N PHE A 280 -1.31 -9.36 -0.62
CA PHE A 280 0.10 -9.43 -0.99
C PHE A 280 0.49 -8.20 -1.82
N GLN A 281 1.20 -7.26 -1.20
CA GLN A 281 1.63 -6.01 -1.86
C GLN A 281 2.54 -6.27 -3.06
N GLY A 282 2.31 -5.54 -4.14
CA GLY A 282 3.09 -5.64 -5.38
C GLY A 282 2.88 -6.92 -6.18
N GLU A 283 2.08 -7.88 -5.69
CA GLU A 283 1.68 -9.09 -6.42
C GLU A 283 0.60 -8.77 -7.46
N ASN A 284 0.98 -7.92 -8.41
CA ASN A 284 0.11 -7.24 -9.36
C ASN A 284 -0.40 -8.13 -10.53
N TRP A 285 -0.64 -9.42 -10.25
CA TRP A 285 -1.05 -10.45 -11.19
C TRP A 285 -2.42 -11.01 -10.82
N ALA A 286 -3.37 -11.01 -11.75
CA ALA A 286 -4.71 -11.57 -11.54
C ALA A 286 -4.72 -13.12 -11.48
N GLN A 287 -3.63 -13.76 -11.89
CA GLN A 287 -3.45 -15.21 -11.99
C GLN A 287 -2.85 -15.85 -10.72
N ARG A 288 -2.54 -15.04 -9.69
CA ARG A 288 -2.25 -15.58 -8.35
C ARG A 288 -3.51 -16.23 -7.76
N PRO A 289 -3.38 -17.31 -6.98
CA PRO A 289 -4.51 -18.16 -6.63
C PRO A 289 -5.58 -17.43 -5.80
N LEU A 290 -5.21 -16.52 -4.90
CA LEU A 290 -6.21 -15.75 -4.14
C LEU A 290 -7.02 -14.79 -5.03
N ALA A 291 -6.38 -14.08 -5.98
CA ALA A 291 -7.07 -13.25 -6.97
C ALA A 291 -7.98 -14.08 -7.90
N VAL A 292 -7.55 -15.28 -8.31
CA VAL A 292 -8.37 -16.21 -9.09
C VAL A 292 -9.63 -16.62 -8.31
N VAL A 293 -9.49 -16.97 -7.03
CA VAL A 293 -10.62 -17.33 -6.17
C VAL A 293 -11.58 -16.16 -6.00
N ALA A 294 -11.06 -14.96 -5.67
CA ALA A 294 -11.89 -13.75 -5.51
C ALA A 294 -12.64 -13.41 -6.81
N ALA A 295 -11.99 -13.47 -7.98
CA ALA A 295 -12.63 -13.23 -9.27
C ALA A 295 -13.75 -14.24 -9.58
N ARG A 296 -13.59 -15.51 -9.18
CA ARG A 296 -14.62 -16.54 -9.37
C ARG A 296 -15.80 -16.40 -8.41
N ILE A 297 -15.56 -15.90 -7.19
CA ILE A 297 -16.64 -15.52 -6.26
C ILE A 297 -17.43 -14.32 -6.80
N VAL A 298 -16.75 -13.34 -7.39
CA VAL A 298 -17.43 -12.25 -8.12
C VAL A 298 -18.26 -12.81 -9.27
N ALA A 299 -17.70 -13.73 -10.07
CA ALA A 299 -18.43 -14.35 -11.18
C ALA A 299 -19.62 -15.23 -10.72
N SER A 300 -19.65 -15.71 -9.48
CA SER A 300 -20.81 -16.42 -8.91
C SER A 300 -21.90 -15.48 -8.38
N GLY A 301 -21.68 -14.16 -8.44
CA GLY A 301 -22.66 -13.13 -8.08
C GLY A 301 -22.45 -12.48 -6.71
N VAL A 302 -21.30 -12.72 -6.05
CA VAL A 302 -20.98 -12.10 -4.76
C VAL A 302 -19.93 -11.00 -4.96
N PRO A 303 -20.29 -9.71 -4.82
CA PRO A 303 -19.35 -8.62 -4.97
C PRO A 303 -18.25 -8.69 -3.91
N CYS A 304 -17.00 -8.53 -4.36
CA CYS A 304 -15.81 -8.55 -3.52
C CYS A 304 -15.13 -7.18 -3.56
N VAL A 305 -14.77 -6.63 -2.39
CA VAL A 305 -14.16 -5.31 -2.23
C VAL A 305 -12.83 -5.44 -1.50
N VAL A 306 -11.77 -4.86 -2.07
CA VAL A 306 -10.40 -4.95 -1.56
C VAL A 306 -9.68 -3.61 -1.71
N GLY A 307 -8.93 -3.17 -0.69
CA GLY A 307 -8.04 -2.01 -0.81
C GLY A 307 -6.97 -2.20 -1.88
N LEU A 308 -6.52 -1.14 -2.53
CA LEU A 308 -5.50 -1.22 -3.59
C LEU A 308 -4.10 -1.49 -3.04
N GLY A 309 -3.75 -0.92 -1.89
CA GLY A 309 -2.40 -0.93 -1.32
C GLY A 309 -1.92 0.46 -0.90
N ASN A 310 -0.93 0.51 0.00
CA ASN A 310 -0.49 1.72 0.68
C ASN A 310 0.98 2.09 0.37
N HIS A 311 1.42 1.80 -0.85
CA HIS A 311 2.80 1.97 -1.31
C HIS A 311 2.91 2.87 -2.55
N LYS A 312 2.55 4.16 -2.41
CA LYS A 312 2.63 5.16 -3.49
C LYS A 312 4.05 5.28 -4.05
N GLU A 313 5.06 5.19 -3.19
CA GLU A 313 6.48 5.32 -3.51
C GLU A 313 6.98 4.26 -4.49
N GLN A 314 6.24 3.17 -4.66
CA GLN A 314 6.61 2.11 -5.59
C GLN A 314 6.25 2.49 -7.05
N GLY A 315 5.38 3.48 -7.27
CA GLY A 315 4.95 3.91 -8.60
C GLY A 315 3.94 2.97 -9.25
N LEU A 316 3.75 3.12 -10.57
CA LEU A 316 2.76 2.36 -11.37
C LEU A 316 3.00 0.84 -11.27
N PHE A 317 1.93 0.07 -11.53
CA PHE A 317 1.92 -1.40 -11.52
C PHE A 317 2.22 -2.04 -10.15
N TYR A 318 1.73 -1.44 -9.06
CA TYR A 318 1.98 -1.92 -7.70
C TYR A 318 0.70 -2.14 -6.87
N ALA A 319 -0.33 -2.74 -7.48
CA ALA A 319 -1.53 -3.13 -6.74
C ALA A 319 -1.31 -4.37 -5.86
N MET A 320 -2.08 -4.45 -4.77
CA MET A 320 -2.12 -5.56 -3.84
C MET A 320 -3.01 -6.71 -4.35
N ASN A 321 -2.54 -7.95 -4.21
CA ASN A 321 -3.37 -9.14 -4.42
C ASN A 321 -4.23 -9.41 -3.17
N PRO A 322 -5.56 -9.63 -3.23
CA PRO A 322 -6.33 -10.03 -4.42
C PRO A 322 -7.13 -8.91 -5.10
N SER A 323 -6.83 -7.63 -4.83
CA SER A 323 -7.54 -6.51 -5.48
C SER A 323 -7.40 -6.53 -7.02
N THR A 324 -6.36 -7.19 -7.52
CA THR A 324 -6.07 -7.44 -8.95
C THR A 324 -7.06 -8.40 -9.63
N GLY A 325 -7.85 -9.15 -8.87
CA GLY A 325 -8.83 -10.10 -9.43
C GLY A 325 -9.81 -9.42 -10.40
N ARG A 326 -10.15 -10.10 -11.49
CA ARG A 326 -11.12 -9.61 -12.47
C ARG A 326 -12.49 -9.45 -11.82
N GLY A 327 -13.12 -8.29 -12.02
CA GLY A 327 -14.40 -7.93 -11.41
C GLY A 327 -14.34 -7.59 -9.91
N VAL A 328 -13.22 -7.86 -9.21
CA VAL A 328 -13.03 -7.41 -7.82
C VAL A 328 -13.00 -5.89 -7.79
N THR A 329 -13.73 -5.30 -6.85
CA THR A 329 -13.76 -3.85 -6.63
C THR A 329 -12.50 -3.45 -5.89
N SER A 330 -11.55 -2.84 -6.60
CA SER A 330 -10.33 -2.34 -5.98
C SER A 330 -10.52 -0.88 -5.56
N VAL A 331 -10.18 -0.56 -4.32
CA VAL A 331 -10.49 0.74 -3.72
C VAL A 331 -9.22 1.46 -3.31
N ASN A 332 -9.05 2.70 -3.80
CA ASN A 332 -7.98 3.58 -3.33
C ASN A 332 -8.51 4.65 -2.36
N SER A 333 -7.60 5.34 -1.68
CA SER A 333 -7.95 6.23 -0.57
C SER A 333 -7.91 7.71 -0.95
N PHE A 334 -8.98 8.41 -0.61
CA PHE A 334 -9.02 9.87 -0.57
C PHE A 334 -8.88 10.36 0.87
N ALA A 335 -8.23 11.51 0.99
CA ALA A 335 -8.20 12.32 2.19
C ALA A 335 -9.10 13.54 2.04
N THR A 336 -9.43 14.15 3.17
CA THR A 336 -9.75 15.57 3.15
C THR A 336 -8.47 16.34 2.82
N GLY A 337 -8.54 17.38 1.99
CA GLY A 337 -7.39 18.27 1.79
C GLY A 337 -6.81 18.75 3.13
N PRO A 338 -5.51 19.10 3.18
CA PRO A 338 -4.77 19.39 4.43
C PRO A 338 -5.46 20.42 5.34
N VAL A 339 -6.38 21.23 4.78
CA VAL A 339 -7.11 22.27 5.49
C VAL A 339 -8.58 22.31 5.04
N ALA A 340 -9.20 21.14 4.96
CA ALA A 340 -10.63 21.08 4.72
C ALA A 340 -11.38 21.82 5.84
N LEU A 341 -12.20 22.80 5.47
CA LEU A 341 -13.09 23.49 6.40
C LEU A 341 -14.25 22.54 6.75
N LYS A 342 -14.02 21.64 7.71
CA LYS A 342 -14.92 20.53 8.05
C LYS A 342 -16.16 20.97 8.84
N HIS A 343 -16.15 22.16 9.46
CA HIS A 343 -17.24 22.66 10.28
C HIS A 343 -17.93 23.87 9.68
N ARG A 344 -19.27 23.89 9.80
CA ARG A 344 -20.10 25.06 9.52
C ARG A 344 -20.25 25.84 10.81
N GLY A 345 -19.83 27.10 10.79
CA GLY A 345 -20.11 28.08 11.82
C GLY A 345 -21.19 29.07 11.35
N GLU A 346 -21.81 29.73 12.32
CA GLU A 346 -22.76 30.82 12.09
C GLU A 346 -22.34 32.01 12.94
N TYR A 347 -22.42 33.23 12.39
CA TYR A 347 -22.27 34.46 13.16
C TYR A 347 -23.38 35.47 12.89
N VAL A 348 -23.67 36.31 13.88
CA VAL A 348 -24.67 37.38 13.82
C VAL A 348 -23.99 38.70 14.18
N VAL A 349 -24.22 39.73 13.36
CA VAL A 349 -23.72 41.09 13.58
C VAL A 349 -24.86 41.99 14.05
N GLY A 350 -24.64 42.71 15.15
CA GLY A 350 -25.60 43.67 15.69
C GLY A 350 -26.91 43.01 16.13
N ASN A 351 -28.03 43.55 15.66
CA ASN A 351 -29.38 43.01 15.88
C ASN A 351 -29.92 42.27 14.65
N SER A 352 -29.06 41.80 13.73
CA SER A 352 -29.51 41.01 12.58
C SER A 352 -30.26 39.76 13.05
N SER A 353 -31.36 39.43 12.39
CA SER A 353 -32.11 38.18 12.61
C SER A 353 -31.62 37.02 11.74
N GLU A 354 -30.77 37.30 10.75
CA GLU A 354 -30.23 36.30 9.83
C GLU A 354 -28.76 36.02 10.15
N PRO A 355 -28.42 34.78 10.56
CA PRO A 355 -27.04 34.34 10.70
C PRO A 355 -26.32 34.29 9.36
N VAL A 356 -25.04 34.64 9.36
CA VAL A 356 -24.12 34.45 8.23
C VAL A 356 -23.34 33.17 8.46
N ASP A 357 -23.33 32.31 7.45
CA ASP A 357 -22.58 31.06 7.47
C ASP A 357 -21.10 31.30 7.17
N PHE A 358 -20.23 30.57 7.86
CA PHE A 358 -18.82 30.48 7.53
C PHE A 358 -18.33 29.04 7.70
N ALA A 359 -17.22 28.71 7.07
CA ALA A 359 -16.62 27.39 7.15
C ALA A 359 -15.29 27.46 7.90
N PHE A 360 -15.05 26.56 8.86
CA PHE A 360 -13.81 26.53 9.62
C PHE A 360 -13.27 25.12 9.81
N ALA A 361 -11.95 24.99 9.92
CA ALA A 361 -11.27 23.76 10.29
C ALA A 361 -10.92 23.80 11.79
N PRO A 362 -11.28 22.78 12.59
CA PRO A 362 -10.84 22.72 13.98
C PRO A 362 -9.35 22.33 14.06
N SER A 363 -8.66 22.71 15.12
CA SER A 363 -7.35 22.10 15.43
C SER A 363 -7.51 20.62 15.79
N ARG A 364 -6.44 19.81 15.74
CA ARG A 364 -6.50 18.40 16.20
C ARG A 364 -6.77 18.32 17.70
N TRP A 365 -6.26 19.27 18.47
CA TRP A 365 -6.52 19.42 19.90
C TRP A 365 -6.06 20.82 20.34
N PRO A 366 -6.82 21.53 21.20
CA PRO A 366 -8.17 21.24 21.68
C PRO A 366 -9.26 21.64 20.67
N HIS A 367 -10.36 20.88 20.58
CA HIS A 367 -11.38 21.02 19.52
C HIS A 367 -12.85 20.88 20.00
N ASP A 368 -13.11 21.06 21.30
CA ASP A 368 -14.44 20.94 21.91
C ASP A 368 -15.33 22.16 21.63
N TRP A 369 -15.74 22.31 20.37
CA TRP A 369 -16.74 23.30 19.95
C TRP A 369 -18.14 22.81 20.34
N ASP A 370 -18.65 23.35 21.45
CA ASP A 370 -19.92 22.98 22.09
C ASP A 370 -21.20 23.47 21.36
N GLY A 371 -21.03 24.36 20.38
CA GLY A 371 -22.14 24.91 19.58
C GLY A 371 -22.93 26.03 20.28
N GLU A 372 -22.46 26.51 21.43
CA GLU A 372 -23.09 27.65 22.11
C GLU A 372 -22.81 28.97 21.36
N TRP A 373 -23.78 29.88 21.37
CA TRP A 373 -23.60 31.26 20.92
C TRP A 373 -22.69 32.00 21.91
N ARG A 374 -21.56 32.51 21.41
CA ARG A 374 -20.60 33.27 22.21
C ARG A 374 -20.31 34.62 21.58
N PRO A 375 -20.19 35.70 22.37
CA PRO A 375 -19.67 36.96 21.86
C PRO A 375 -18.26 36.76 21.30
N VAL A 376 -17.96 37.40 20.18
CA VAL A 376 -16.65 37.37 19.55
C VAL A 376 -15.90 38.65 19.91
N HIS A 377 -14.62 38.52 20.17
CA HIS A 377 -13.73 39.64 20.41
C HIS A 377 -12.50 39.53 19.52
N ASP A 378 -12.23 40.58 18.75
CA ASP A 378 -11.04 40.71 17.91
C ASP A 378 -9.84 41.06 18.80
N VAL A 379 -8.95 40.09 18.99
CA VAL A 379 -7.76 40.24 19.83
C VAL A 379 -6.70 41.08 19.12
N ASP A 380 -6.66 41.07 17.79
CA ASP A 380 -5.67 41.84 17.02
C ASP A 380 -5.89 43.35 17.21
N ALA A 381 -7.15 43.77 17.34
CA ALA A 381 -7.52 45.16 17.59
C ALA A 381 -6.93 45.71 18.91
N ASP A 382 -6.69 44.86 19.92
CA ASP A 382 -6.07 45.28 21.19
C ASP A 382 -4.58 45.66 21.02
N PHE A 383 -3.95 45.20 19.93
CA PHE A 383 -2.58 45.55 19.57
C PHE A 383 -2.50 46.71 18.57
N GLY A 384 -3.65 47.28 18.18
CA GLY A 384 -3.74 48.38 17.20
C GLY A 384 -3.73 47.93 15.74
N ASP A 385 -3.80 46.61 15.48
CA ASP A 385 -3.84 46.05 14.13
C ASP A 385 -5.21 46.29 13.51
N LYS A 386 -5.23 46.75 12.26
CA LYS A 386 -6.47 46.97 11.51
C LYS A 386 -6.82 45.73 10.68
N PRO A 387 -8.11 45.49 10.41
CA PRO A 387 -8.55 44.38 9.56
C PRO A 387 -7.94 44.36 8.15
N ASP A 388 -7.50 45.53 7.66
CA ASP A 388 -7.04 45.74 6.27
C ASP A 388 -5.54 46.01 6.15
N ASP A 389 -4.76 45.85 7.22
CA ASP A 389 -3.31 45.98 7.12
C ASP A 389 -2.74 44.89 6.19
N ASP A 390 -2.01 45.33 5.17
CA ASP A 390 -1.33 44.47 4.18
C ASP A 390 -0.03 43.95 4.78
N LEU A 391 0.01 42.64 5.01
CA LEU A 391 1.14 41.92 5.62
C LEU A 391 1.78 40.94 4.62
N THR A 392 1.50 41.10 3.33
CA THR A 392 2.04 40.24 2.28
C THR A 392 3.54 40.54 2.07
N GLY A 393 4.42 39.59 2.38
CA GLY A 393 5.87 39.73 2.14
C GLY A 393 6.83 39.26 3.23
N ALA A 394 6.41 38.42 4.17
CA ALA A 394 7.27 37.86 5.21
C ALA A 394 7.38 36.33 5.12
N GLU A 395 8.52 35.79 5.55
CA GLU A 395 8.81 34.35 5.57
C GLU A 395 7.74 33.57 6.35
N GLU A 396 7.56 32.29 5.97
CA GLU A 396 6.51 31.41 6.48
C GLU A 396 6.48 31.34 8.01
N VAL A 397 5.26 31.33 8.58
CA VAL A 397 5.07 31.03 10.00
C VAL A 397 5.49 29.57 10.24
N PRO A 398 6.45 29.27 11.13
CA PRO A 398 6.81 27.90 11.42
C PRO A 398 5.60 27.09 11.92
N ASP A 399 5.40 25.90 11.36
CA ASP A 399 4.36 24.95 11.79
C ASP A 399 4.54 24.47 13.25
N TYR A 400 5.71 24.73 13.84
CA TYR A 400 6.07 24.34 15.21
C TYR A 400 6.90 25.41 15.92
N LEU A 401 6.66 25.60 17.22
CA LEU A 401 7.47 26.46 18.08
C LEU A 401 8.67 25.67 18.62
N ASP A 402 9.88 26.04 18.22
CA ASP A 402 11.09 25.52 18.86
C ASP A 402 11.15 25.91 20.35
N GLU A 403 11.73 25.06 21.21
CA GLU A 403 11.73 25.22 22.68
C GLU A 403 12.41 26.52 23.13
N ASP A 404 13.29 27.08 22.30
CA ASP A 404 14.15 28.24 22.60
C ASP A 404 13.65 29.57 22.04
N THR A 405 12.43 29.65 21.49
CA THR A 405 11.92 30.90 20.89
C THR A 405 11.65 31.96 21.99
N VAL A 406 12.57 32.92 22.14
CA VAL A 406 12.50 34.01 23.14
C VAL A 406 11.53 35.09 22.69
N LEU A 407 10.59 35.45 23.58
CA LEU A 407 9.63 36.54 23.43
C LEU A 407 10.28 37.85 22.97
N GLY A 408 9.73 38.47 21.92
CA GLY A 408 9.94 39.90 21.68
C GLY A 408 9.39 40.71 22.86
N ASP A 409 10.13 41.74 23.31
CA ASP A 409 9.74 42.61 24.43
C ASP A 409 8.41 43.36 24.21
N ASN A 410 7.88 43.36 22.97
CA ASN A 410 6.71 44.13 22.55
C ASN A 410 5.35 43.44 22.83
N CYS A 411 5.33 42.17 23.26
CA CYS A 411 4.09 41.38 23.41
C CYS A 411 3.79 40.94 24.87
N LYS A 412 4.46 41.54 25.85
CA LYS A 412 4.29 41.24 27.28
C LYS A 412 3.06 41.97 27.86
N LEU A 413 2.20 41.23 28.57
CA LEU A 413 1.20 41.79 29.48
C LEU A 413 1.93 42.60 30.57
N SER A 414 1.90 43.93 30.52
CA SER A 414 2.46 44.74 31.62
C SER A 414 1.60 44.54 32.88
N PRO A 415 2.19 44.21 34.05
CA PRO A 415 1.44 44.10 35.28
C PRO A 415 1.02 45.49 35.73
N GLY A 416 -0.25 45.84 35.49
CA GLY A 416 -0.92 46.97 36.11
C GLY A 416 -0.37 48.35 35.73
N ASN A 417 -0.72 48.84 34.53
CA ASN A 417 -1.15 50.24 34.35
C ASN A 417 -1.88 50.39 33.01
N SER A 418 -3.11 50.86 33.09
CA SER A 418 -4.10 51.00 32.03
C SER A 418 -3.76 52.12 31.03
N SER A 419 -2.97 51.81 30.02
CA SER A 419 -2.83 52.69 28.84
C SER A 419 -2.70 51.99 27.48
N THR A 420 -2.72 50.64 27.43
CA THR A 420 -2.63 49.86 26.18
C THR A 420 -3.88 49.04 25.83
N GLY A 421 -4.97 49.08 26.62
CA GLY A 421 -6.27 48.53 26.21
C GLY A 421 -6.55 47.04 26.52
N PHE A 422 -5.64 46.30 27.15
CA PHE A 422 -5.80 44.85 27.41
C PHE A 422 -6.74 44.45 28.58
N ASP A 423 -7.57 45.35 29.11
CA ASP A 423 -8.36 45.16 30.34
C ASP A 423 -9.63 44.28 30.18
N ARG A 424 -9.93 43.80 28.97
CA ARG A 424 -11.18 43.06 28.71
C ARG A 424 -11.03 41.56 28.98
N ASP A 425 -11.78 41.06 29.96
CA ASP A 425 -11.95 39.63 30.25
C ASP A 425 -12.57 38.90 29.04
N LEU A 426 -11.97 37.77 28.64
CA LEU A 426 -12.40 36.90 27.54
C LEU A 426 -13.10 35.63 27.99
N VAL A 427 -13.39 35.49 29.29
CA VAL A 427 -14.25 34.42 29.79
C VAL A 427 -15.58 34.42 29.03
N GLY A 428 -15.92 33.27 28.45
CA GLY A 428 -17.14 33.07 27.66
C GLY A 428 -17.15 33.68 26.26
N HIS A 429 -16.06 34.33 25.81
CA HIS A 429 -15.92 34.86 24.45
C HIS A 429 -15.21 33.87 23.52
N ILE A 430 -15.40 34.05 22.21
CA ILE A 430 -14.51 33.53 21.16
C ILE A 430 -13.49 34.63 20.85
N ALA A 431 -12.20 34.30 21.00
CA ALA A 431 -11.10 35.16 20.58
C ALA A 431 -10.88 35.01 19.07
N LEU A 432 -11.15 36.06 18.29
CA LEU A 432 -10.82 36.13 16.87
C LEU A 432 -9.37 36.63 16.72
N ILE A 433 -8.52 35.84 16.05
CA ILE A 433 -7.08 36.13 15.93
C ILE A 433 -6.63 35.89 14.49
N ARG A 434 -5.97 36.85 13.85
CA ARG A 434 -5.40 36.67 12.51
C ARG A 434 -4.09 35.90 12.62
N GLN A 435 -3.93 34.86 11.80
CA GLN A 435 -2.66 34.17 11.64
C GLN A 435 -1.81 34.98 10.66
N THR A 436 -0.68 35.53 11.14
CA THR A 436 0.17 36.44 10.37
C THR A 436 1.64 36.03 10.46
N PRO A 437 2.43 36.23 9.38
CA PRO A 437 3.88 36.07 9.42
C PRO A 437 4.58 37.21 10.21
N GLU A 438 5.81 36.94 10.67
CA GLU A 438 6.53 37.56 11.81
C GLU A 438 6.90 39.06 11.73
N THR A 439 5.99 39.96 11.36
CA THR A 439 6.37 41.35 11.03
C THR A 439 6.17 42.39 12.14
N TYR A 440 5.59 42.04 13.30
CA TYR A 440 5.23 43.03 14.35
C TYR A 440 5.71 42.75 15.78
N GLY A 441 6.66 41.85 15.99
CA GLY A 441 7.25 41.60 17.32
C GLY A 441 6.28 41.06 18.39
N CYS A 442 5.06 40.66 17.99
CA CYS A 442 4.04 40.00 18.80
C CYS A 442 3.38 38.90 17.94
N HIS A 443 3.89 37.68 18.07
CA HIS A 443 3.62 36.56 17.16
C HIS A 443 2.21 35.98 17.39
N PHE A 444 1.70 35.21 16.41
CA PHE A 444 0.40 34.53 16.50
C PHE A 444 0.21 33.78 17.82
N TYR A 445 1.20 32.95 18.20
CA TYR A 445 1.15 32.19 19.45
C TYR A 445 1.24 33.07 20.71
N ASP A 446 1.84 34.26 20.62
CA ASP A 446 1.83 35.20 21.73
C ASP A 446 0.45 35.82 21.92
N ARG A 447 -0.24 36.16 20.82
CA ARG A 447 -1.63 36.64 20.85
C ARG A 447 -2.58 35.57 21.40
N VAL A 448 -2.37 34.31 21.00
CA VAL A 448 -3.07 33.15 21.58
C VAL A 448 -2.83 33.10 23.09
N ARG A 449 -1.58 33.10 23.57
CA ARG A 449 -1.28 33.07 25.02
C ARG A 449 -1.88 34.25 25.77
N ASN A 450 -1.88 35.44 25.17
CA ASN A 450 -2.50 36.63 25.75
C ASN A 450 -4.02 36.50 25.85
N ALA A 451 -4.67 35.92 24.84
CA ALA A 451 -6.09 35.62 24.89
C ALA A 451 -6.41 34.59 25.98
N VAL A 452 -5.61 33.52 26.09
CA VAL A 452 -5.75 32.49 27.13
C VAL A 452 -5.53 33.05 28.53
N ALA A 453 -4.53 33.90 28.72
CA ALA A 453 -4.27 34.59 29.99
C ALA A 453 -5.43 35.50 30.43
N ARG A 454 -6.24 35.96 29.47
CA ARG A 454 -7.48 36.73 29.71
C ARG A 454 -8.73 35.84 29.80
N GLY A 455 -8.58 34.52 29.85
CA GLY A 455 -9.68 33.58 30.05
C GLY A 455 -10.37 33.08 28.78
N ALA A 456 -9.81 33.33 27.59
CA ALA A 456 -10.36 32.79 26.35
C ALA A 456 -10.29 31.25 26.35
N ALA A 457 -11.46 30.61 26.31
CA ALA A 457 -11.57 29.15 26.17
C ALA A 457 -11.80 28.72 24.71
N HIS A 458 -12.16 29.64 23.82
CA HIS A 458 -12.42 29.38 22.39
C HIS A 458 -11.67 30.39 21.53
N ILE A 459 -10.97 29.90 20.51
CA ILE A 459 -10.17 30.73 19.62
C ILE A 459 -10.55 30.40 18.17
N LEU A 460 -10.90 31.42 17.39
CA LEU A 460 -11.11 31.33 15.96
C LEU A 460 -10.02 32.13 15.24
N ALA A 461 -9.10 31.43 14.59
CA ALA A 461 -8.05 32.02 13.80
C ALA A 461 -8.50 32.27 12.35
N TRP A 462 -7.79 33.11 11.58
CA TRP A 462 -8.08 33.30 10.15
C TRP A 462 -6.87 33.73 9.30
N GLN A 463 -6.82 33.31 8.02
CA GLN A 463 -5.82 33.68 7.00
C GLN A 463 -6.24 33.29 5.55
N ASP A 464 -5.46 33.71 4.53
CA ASP A 464 -5.83 33.61 3.09
C ASP A 464 -5.85 32.17 2.59
N ALA A 465 -4.84 31.39 3.00
CA ALA A 465 -4.79 29.94 2.82
C ALA A 465 -4.74 29.33 4.22
N PRO A 466 -5.90 29.10 4.87
CA PRO A 466 -5.91 28.51 6.20
C PRO A 466 -5.09 27.23 6.14
N ASN A 467 -4.12 27.08 7.05
CA ASN A 467 -3.29 25.92 7.28
C ASN A 467 -3.58 25.30 8.65
N TYR A 468 -2.88 24.21 8.96
CA TYR A 468 -3.06 23.52 10.24
C TYR A 468 -2.54 24.37 11.40
N ILE A 469 -3.27 24.46 12.51
CA ILE A 469 -2.83 25.15 13.74
C ILE A 469 -2.34 24.14 14.80
N MET A 470 -1.04 24.16 15.11
CA MET A 470 -0.44 23.42 16.23
C MET A 470 -0.22 24.34 17.44
N ILE A 471 -0.90 24.10 18.57
CA ILE A 471 -0.61 24.84 19.82
C ILE A 471 0.03 23.90 20.83
N ARG A 472 1.11 24.35 21.50
CA ARG A 472 1.79 23.58 22.55
C ARG A 472 0.80 23.27 23.68
N ARG A 473 0.88 22.06 24.22
CA ARG A 473 -0.01 21.61 25.31
C ARG A 473 -0.03 22.57 26.51
N ASN A 474 1.13 23.14 26.85
CA ASN A 474 1.27 24.09 27.95
C ASN A 474 0.63 25.46 27.65
N ASP A 475 0.61 25.88 26.38
CA ASP A 475 0.04 27.16 25.95
C ASP A 475 -1.50 27.07 25.75
N ALA A 476 -2.02 25.86 25.56
CA ALA A 476 -3.46 25.58 25.43
C ALA A 476 -4.16 25.26 26.78
N HIS A 477 -3.48 25.41 27.92
CA HIS A 477 -4.07 25.07 29.22
C HIS A 477 -5.30 25.93 29.52
N GLY A 478 -6.48 25.31 29.58
CA GLY A 478 -7.77 26.00 29.78
C GLY A 478 -8.52 26.34 28.49
N VAL A 479 -7.89 26.14 27.32
CA VAL A 479 -8.54 26.25 26.02
C VAL A 479 -9.34 24.99 25.73
N LYS A 480 -10.61 25.16 25.36
CA LYS A 480 -11.53 24.08 24.98
C LYS A 480 -11.53 23.83 23.48
N ALA A 481 -11.42 24.88 22.66
CA ALA A 481 -11.48 24.75 21.22
C ALA A 481 -10.67 25.81 20.48
N ILE A 482 -9.94 25.38 19.46
CA ILE A 482 -9.30 26.24 18.45
C ILE A 482 -9.80 25.82 17.07
N GLY A 483 -10.05 26.78 16.19
CA GLY A 483 -10.34 26.54 14.79
C GLY A 483 -9.81 27.67 13.91
N ILE A 484 -9.77 27.46 12.60
CA ILE A 484 -9.29 28.42 11.62
C ILE A 484 -10.29 28.56 10.47
N THR A 485 -10.58 29.80 10.05
CA THR A 485 -11.44 30.14 8.92
C THR A 485 -10.67 30.87 7.84
N GLN A 486 -11.28 31.04 6.67
CA GLN A 486 -10.69 31.82 5.57
C GLN A 486 -10.63 33.31 5.89
N THR A 487 -9.73 34.02 5.20
CA THR A 487 -9.57 35.47 5.35
C THR A 487 -10.86 36.23 5.16
N ASP A 488 -11.67 35.89 4.15
CA ASP A 488 -12.87 36.68 3.85
C ASP A 488 -13.83 36.69 5.05
N ASP A 489 -14.04 35.54 5.68
CA ASP A 489 -14.88 35.41 6.88
C ASP A 489 -14.25 36.11 8.09
N GLY A 490 -12.98 35.83 8.37
CA GLY A 490 -12.28 36.42 9.51
C GLY A 490 -12.18 37.94 9.42
N ARG A 491 -11.85 38.47 8.23
CA ARG A 491 -11.80 39.90 7.92
C ARG A 491 -13.18 40.54 8.00
N ALA A 492 -14.23 39.87 7.55
CA ALA A 492 -15.61 40.36 7.68
C ALA A 492 -16.00 40.50 9.17
N MET A 493 -15.71 39.50 9.99
CA MET A 493 -15.96 39.55 11.44
C MET A 493 -15.15 40.68 12.11
N ALA A 494 -13.86 40.81 11.79
CA ALA A 494 -12.99 41.86 12.33
C ALA A 494 -13.47 43.27 11.94
N ARG A 495 -13.88 43.49 10.68
CA ARG A 495 -14.47 44.76 10.23
C ARG A 495 -15.75 45.11 10.96
N ALA A 496 -16.64 44.14 11.19
CA ALA A 496 -17.86 44.35 11.95
C ALA A 496 -17.55 44.82 13.38
N LEU A 497 -16.62 44.13 14.07
CA LEU A 497 -16.18 44.47 15.42
C LEU A 497 -15.50 45.85 15.48
N ALA A 498 -14.63 46.18 14.53
CA ALA A 498 -13.97 47.48 14.42
C ALA A 498 -14.95 48.66 14.20
N SER A 499 -16.10 48.39 13.57
CA SER A 499 -17.18 49.38 13.41
C SER A 499 -18.05 49.59 14.66
N GLY A 500 -17.73 48.89 15.76
CA GLY A 500 -18.47 48.96 17.03
C GLY A 500 -19.74 48.11 17.08
N GLN A 501 -19.96 47.23 16.10
CA GLN A 501 -21.09 46.30 16.11
C GLN A 501 -20.76 45.08 16.99
N PRO A 502 -21.65 44.66 17.91
CA PRO A 502 -21.46 43.40 18.63
C PRO A 502 -21.56 42.23 17.65
N LEU A 503 -20.76 41.18 17.88
CA LEU A 503 -20.77 39.97 17.07
C LEU A 503 -20.87 38.76 18.00
N THR A 504 -21.73 37.81 17.66
CA THR A 504 -21.80 36.51 18.33
C THR A 504 -21.65 35.41 17.29
N ALA A 505 -20.92 34.34 17.61
CA ALA A 505 -20.73 33.20 16.73
C ALA A 505 -20.93 31.87 17.46
N ARG A 506 -21.20 30.81 16.70
CA ARG A 506 -21.25 29.42 17.17
C ARG A 506 -20.80 28.44 16.08
N ARG A 507 -20.49 27.21 16.49
CA ARG A 507 -20.51 26.05 15.57
C ARG A 507 -21.96 25.63 15.35
N ALA A 508 -22.34 25.47 14.08
CA ALA A 508 -23.71 25.12 13.68
C ALA A 508 -23.82 23.74 13.02
N GLY A 509 -22.74 23.18 12.46
CA GLY A 509 -22.76 21.84 11.86
C GLY A 509 -21.46 21.46 11.14
N ARG A 510 -21.60 20.65 10.08
CA ARG A 510 -20.51 20.33 9.14
C ARG A 510 -20.78 20.94 7.77
N VAL A 511 -19.70 21.21 7.04
CA VAL A 511 -19.77 21.58 5.64
C VAL A 511 -19.69 20.30 4.80
N ARG A 512 -20.42 20.29 3.69
CA ARG A 512 -20.31 19.22 2.71
C ARG A 512 -18.97 19.32 1.99
N ILE A 513 -18.23 18.21 1.96
CA ILE A 513 -16.93 18.13 1.31
C ILE A 513 -17.11 17.31 0.04
N ASP A 514 -17.28 17.97 -1.10
CA ASP A 514 -17.49 17.29 -2.38
C ASP A 514 -16.18 17.04 -3.14
N THR A 515 -15.04 17.47 -2.60
CA THR A 515 -13.73 17.32 -3.24
C THR A 515 -12.75 16.58 -2.33
N GLY A 516 -11.88 15.76 -2.91
CA GLY A 516 -10.86 15.01 -2.18
C GLY A 516 -9.49 15.13 -2.82
N VAL A 517 -8.46 15.01 -1.99
CA VAL A 517 -7.08 14.80 -2.45
C VAL A 517 -6.74 13.33 -2.29
N ILE A 518 -5.92 12.78 -3.19
CA ILE A 518 -5.45 11.41 -3.02
C ILE A 518 -4.61 11.33 -1.75
N ALA A 519 -4.88 10.34 -0.91
CA ALA A 519 -4.12 10.20 0.32
C ALA A 519 -2.68 9.76 0.02
N ALA A 520 -1.71 10.25 0.81
CA ALA A 520 -0.29 10.20 0.49
C ALA A 520 0.30 8.78 0.29
N MET A 521 -0.31 7.76 0.89
CA MET A 521 0.10 6.36 0.78
C MET A 521 -0.56 5.61 -0.38
N SER A 522 -1.60 6.19 -1.01
CA SER A 522 -2.42 5.52 -2.02
C SER A 522 -1.61 5.03 -3.22
N ALA A 523 -1.55 3.71 -3.41
CA ALA A 523 -0.79 3.07 -4.47
C ALA A 523 -1.35 3.37 -5.87
N TYR A 524 -0.65 2.87 -6.89
CA TYR A 524 -1.06 2.95 -8.29
C TYR A 524 -1.33 1.56 -8.88
N GLY A 525 -2.35 1.49 -9.74
CA GLY A 525 -2.45 0.43 -10.75
C GLY A 525 -1.69 0.80 -12.03
N PRO A 526 -2.11 0.31 -13.21
CA PRO A 526 -3.06 -0.79 -13.44
C PRO A 526 -2.44 -2.15 -13.09
N THR A 527 -3.08 -3.27 -13.46
CA THR A 527 -2.45 -4.59 -13.42
C THR A 527 -1.45 -4.79 -14.56
N TRP A 528 -0.59 -5.82 -14.49
CA TRP A 528 0.29 -6.19 -15.61
C TRP A 528 -0.47 -6.64 -16.88
N ASP A 529 -1.74 -7.04 -16.74
CA ASP A 529 -2.64 -7.35 -17.87
C ASP A 529 -3.38 -6.11 -18.39
N MET A 530 -3.04 -4.92 -17.90
CA MET A 530 -3.68 -3.64 -18.23
C MET A 530 -5.17 -3.54 -17.82
N ASP A 531 -5.61 -4.37 -16.87
CA ASP A 531 -6.90 -4.17 -16.21
C ASP A 531 -6.84 -2.89 -15.36
N ILE A 532 -7.83 -2.01 -15.52
CA ILE A 532 -7.90 -0.74 -14.79
C ILE A 532 -8.11 -1.01 -13.29
N LYS A 533 -7.12 -0.60 -12.50
CA LYS A 533 -7.14 -0.56 -11.03
C LYS A 533 -6.56 0.79 -10.58
N PRO A 534 -7.07 1.39 -9.49
CA PRO A 534 -8.25 0.96 -8.72
C PRO A 534 -9.55 1.08 -9.53
N THR A 535 -10.63 0.48 -9.04
CA THR A 535 -11.98 0.65 -9.60
C THR A 535 -12.55 2.02 -9.23
N ILE A 536 -12.39 2.42 -7.97
CA ILE A 536 -12.93 3.66 -7.40
C ILE A 536 -12.01 4.17 -6.29
N GLY A 537 -12.13 5.43 -5.90
CA GLY A 537 -11.57 5.94 -4.66
C GLY A 537 -12.64 6.33 -3.64
N ALA A 538 -12.35 6.16 -2.36
CA ALA A 538 -13.23 6.54 -1.27
C ALA A 538 -12.42 7.10 -0.09
N PRO A 539 -13.04 7.88 0.81
CA PRO A 539 -12.40 8.31 2.05
C PRO A 539 -11.78 7.16 2.84
N GLY A 540 -10.48 7.24 3.10
CA GLY A 540 -9.75 6.26 3.89
C GLY A 540 -8.55 6.83 4.65
N ASP A 541 -8.35 8.14 4.63
CA ASP A 541 -7.29 8.84 5.38
C ASP A 541 -7.92 9.71 6.49
N ASP A 542 -7.43 9.57 7.72
CA ASP A 542 -7.97 10.21 8.93
C ASP A 542 -9.49 9.98 9.10
N VAL A 543 -9.93 8.74 8.86
CA VAL A 543 -11.34 8.36 9.01
C VAL A 543 -11.63 7.89 10.44
N PRO A 544 -12.85 8.11 10.98
CA PRO A 544 -13.21 7.60 12.30
C PRO A 544 -13.24 6.07 12.33
N VAL A 545 -12.61 5.47 13.35
CA VAL A 545 -12.48 4.01 13.50
C VAL A 545 -12.82 3.52 14.91
N THR A 546 -13.20 2.25 15.02
CA THR A 546 -13.26 1.50 16.28
C THR A 546 -11.85 1.01 16.67
N ARG A 547 -11.61 0.81 17.97
CA ARG A 547 -10.38 0.19 18.49
C ARG A 547 -10.75 -1.02 19.35
N LYS A 548 -9.96 -2.09 19.24
CA LYS A 548 -10.14 -3.29 20.07
C LYS A 548 -10.27 -2.91 21.56
N GLY A 549 -11.20 -3.53 22.27
CA GLY A 549 -11.48 -3.22 23.68
C GLY A 549 -12.50 -2.09 23.90
N GLY A 550 -13.16 -1.60 22.84
CA GLY A 550 -14.30 -0.68 22.94
C GLY A 550 -13.98 0.80 22.71
N GLY A 551 -12.76 1.12 22.29
CA GLY A 551 -12.33 2.50 22.03
C GLY A 551 -12.65 2.99 20.62
N TYR A 552 -12.36 4.27 20.34
CA TYR A 552 -12.45 4.87 19.01
C TYR A 552 -11.25 5.77 18.76
N ASP A 553 -10.90 5.98 17.50
CA ASP A 553 -9.76 6.82 17.07
C ASP A 553 -9.94 7.31 15.62
N SER A 554 -8.89 7.87 15.03
CA SER A 554 -8.75 7.99 13.57
C SER A 554 -7.63 7.10 13.03
N ASP A 555 -7.76 6.68 11.77
CA ASP A 555 -6.73 5.88 11.09
C ASP A 555 -6.74 6.14 9.57
N SER A 556 -5.66 5.73 8.89
CA SER A 556 -5.38 6.02 7.49
C SER A 556 -4.89 4.81 6.71
N GLY A 557 -5.54 4.49 5.59
CA GLY A 557 -5.18 3.36 4.73
C GLY A 557 -6.25 3.07 3.67
N THR A 558 -5.84 2.52 2.52
CA THR A 558 -6.80 1.93 1.56
C THR A 558 -7.63 0.81 2.20
N SER A 559 -7.09 0.21 3.26
CA SER A 559 -7.76 -0.71 4.18
C SER A 559 -9.05 -0.17 4.80
N PHE A 560 -9.20 1.15 4.87
CA PHE A 560 -10.35 1.83 5.49
C PHE A 560 -11.31 2.42 4.46
N ALA A 561 -10.81 2.73 3.26
CA ALA A 561 -11.65 3.06 2.10
C ALA A 561 -12.45 1.83 1.61
N GLY A 562 -11.85 0.64 1.61
CA GLY A 562 -12.48 -0.63 1.23
C GLY A 562 -13.81 -0.93 1.95
N PRO A 563 -13.86 -0.99 3.30
CA PRO A 563 -15.11 -1.24 4.03
C PRO A 563 -16.16 -0.14 3.85
N LEU A 564 -15.76 1.11 3.57
CA LEU A 564 -16.71 2.16 3.23
C LEU A 564 -17.43 1.85 1.91
N VAL A 565 -16.69 1.43 0.88
CA VAL A 565 -17.27 0.99 -0.42
C VAL A 565 -18.13 -0.27 -0.25
N ALA A 566 -17.71 -1.24 0.56
CA ALA A 566 -18.51 -2.43 0.84
C ALA A 566 -19.84 -2.08 1.54
N GLY A 567 -19.83 -1.10 2.44
CA GLY A 567 -21.05 -0.54 3.02
C GLY A 567 -21.93 0.15 1.98
N VAL A 568 -21.34 0.95 1.08
CA VAL A 568 -22.09 1.56 -0.04
C VAL A 568 -22.69 0.52 -0.97
N PHE A 569 -22.01 -0.59 -1.25
CA PHE A 569 -22.61 -1.72 -1.98
C PHE A 569 -23.84 -2.27 -1.27
N ALA A 570 -23.82 -2.38 0.07
CA ALA A 570 -25.01 -2.79 0.81
C ALA A 570 -26.16 -1.79 0.65
N LEU A 571 -25.89 -0.49 0.77
CA LEU A 571 -26.94 0.54 0.63
C LEU A 571 -27.51 0.61 -0.79
N VAL A 572 -26.65 0.55 -1.81
CA VAL A 572 -27.06 0.55 -3.23
C VAL A 572 -27.82 -0.74 -3.55
N ALA A 573 -27.39 -1.89 -3.04
CA ALA A 573 -28.11 -3.16 -3.20
C ALA A 573 -29.47 -3.14 -2.52
N GLU A 574 -29.60 -2.53 -1.34
CA GLU A 574 -30.88 -2.34 -0.63
C GLU A 574 -31.83 -1.45 -1.44
N ALA A 575 -31.32 -0.35 -2.00
CA ALA A 575 -32.10 0.58 -2.82
C ALA A 575 -32.55 -0.04 -4.15
N ARG A 576 -31.70 -0.85 -4.78
CA ARG A 576 -31.92 -1.38 -6.14
C ARG A 576 -32.43 -2.81 -6.18
N GLY A 577 -32.36 -3.55 -5.07
CA GLY A 577 -32.81 -4.94 -4.95
C GLY A 577 -31.92 -5.95 -5.70
N THR A 578 -30.62 -5.67 -5.85
CA THR A 578 -29.69 -6.54 -6.59
C THR A 578 -28.27 -6.49 -6.02
N PHE A 579 -27.58 -7.63 -6.04
CA PHE A 579 -26.16 -7.77 -5.69
C PHE A 579 -25.27 -8.04 -6.91
N ASP A 580 -25.80 -7.90 -8.13
CA ASP A 580 -25.03 -8.14 -9.36
C ASP A 580 -23.73 -7.33 -9.38
N PRO A 581 -22.54 -7.98 -9.28
CA PRO A 581 -21.28 -7.27 -9.11
C PRO A 581 -20.93 -6.39 -10.31
N ALA A 582 -21.29 -6.80 -11.53
CA ALA A 582 -21.00 -6.03 -12.73
C ALA A 582 -21.79 -4.71 -12.73
N LEU A 583 -23.08 -4.78 -12.39
CA LEU A 583 -23.93 -3.60 -12.25
C LEU A 583 -23.48 -2.70 -11.09
N LEU A 584 -23.19 -3.25 -9.91
CA LEU A 584 -22.72 -2.46 -8.76
C LEU A 584 -21.43 -1.70 -9.09
N ASN A 585 -20.45 -2.38 -9.71
CA ASN A 585 -19.22 -1.74 -10.18
C ASN A 585 -19.50 -0.66 -11.23
N SER A 586 -20.36 -0.93 -12.21
CA SER A 586 -20.76 0.06 -13.21
C SER A 586 -21.37 1.31 -12.56
N LEU A 587 -22.28 1.14 -11.61
CA LEU A 587 -22.92 2.26 -10.92
C LEU A 587 -21.90 3.11 -10.16
N ILE A 588 -21.10 2.51 -9.26
CA ILE A 588 -20.15 3.28 -8.45
C ILE A 588 -19.04 3.93 -9.29
N THR A 589 -18.59 3.25 -10.35
CA THR A 589 -17.52 3.75 -11.21
C THR A 589 -18.04 4.91 -12.06
N SER A 590 -19.26 4.79 -12.58
CA SER A 590 -19.79 5.78 -13.50
C SER A 590 -20.36 7.03 -12.85
N THR A 591 -20.84 6.92 -11.61
CA THR A 591 -21.25 8.08 -10.80
C THR A 591 -20.11 8.66 -9.97
N GLY A 592 -18.96 7.98 -9.93
CA GLY A 592 -17.75 8.50 -9.32
C GLY A 592 -17.39 9.89 -9.88
N ALA A 593 -16.89 10.77 -9.02
CA ALA A 593 -16.54 12.13 -9.36
C ALA A 593 -15.01 12.26 -9.54
N PRO A 594 -14.49 12.37 -10.79
CA PRO A 594 -13.07 12.58 -11.01
C PRO A 594 -12.56 13.82 -10.26
N GLN A 595 -11.48 13.65 -9.50
CA GLN A 595 -10.82 14.69 -8.73
C GLN A 595 -9.60 15.23 -9.46
N SER A 596 -9.25 16.47 -9.14
CA SER A 596 -8.11 17.18 -9.71
C SER A 596 -7.10 17.54 -8.62
N SER A 597 -5.83 17.59 -8.99
CA SER A 597 -4.77 18.22 -8.22
C SER A 597 -4.14 19.31 -9.09
N HIS A 598 -3.94 20.51 -8.54
CA HIS A 598 -3.30 21.63 -9.25
C HIS A 598 -3.95 21.96 -10.62
N GLY A 599 -5.29 21.93 -10.67
CA GLY A 599 -6.05 22.21 -11.89
C GLY A 599 -6.02 21.12 -12.96
N ARG A 600 -5.37 19.98 -12.69
CA ARG A 600 -5.26 18.83 -13.60
C ARG A 600 -5.96 17.61 -13.01
N LEU A 601 -6.65 16.84 -13.85
CA LEU A 601 -7.27 15.58 -13.42
C LEU A 601 -6.20 14.55 -13.07
N ILE A 602 -6.33 13.95 -11.89
CA ILE A 602 -5.43 12.89 -11.41
C ILE A 602 -5.62 11.64 -12.29
N THR A 603 -4.56 10.91 -12.61
CA THR A 603 -4.64 9.71 -13.45
C THR A 603 -5.67 8.67 -12.95
N VAL A 604 -6.35 8.00 -13.89
CA VAL A 604 -7.25 6.87 -13.59
C VAL A 604 -6.50 5.76 -12.85
N ALA A 605 -5.21 5.57 -13.10
CA ALA A 605 -4.40 4.56 -12.40
C ALA A 605 -4.29 4.80 -10.88
N GLN A 606 -4.69 5.99 -10.40
CA GLN A 606 -4.68 6.33 -8.98
C GLN A 606 -6.09 6.50 -8.41
N GLN A 607 -7.04 7.04 -9.17
CA GLN A 607 -8.39 7.30 -8.63
C GLN A 607 -9.52 6.44 -9.23
N GLY A 608 -9.25 5.67 -10.29
CA GLY A 608 -10.27 4.86 -10.96
C GLY A 608 -11.42 5.71 -11.51
N GLY A 609 -12.66 5.36 -11.16
CA GLY A 609 -13.86 6.16 -11.43
C GLY A 609 -13.93 7.51 -10.71
N GLY A 610 -12.98 7.82 -9.82
CA GLY A 610 -12.94 9.03 -9.01
C GLY A 610 -13.50 8.83 -7.60
N LEU A 611 -13.90 9.93 -6.95
CA LEU A 611 -14.46 9.91 -5.61
C LEU A 611 -15.87 9.32 -5.59
N LEU A 612 -16.09 8.29 -4.77
CA LEU A 612 -17.34 7.58 -4.61
C LEU A 612 -18.55 8.49 -4.32
N ARG A 613 -19.67 8.25 -5.02
CA ARG A 613 -20.96 8.95 -4.85
C ARG A 613 -22.11 7.94 -4.68
N ALA A 614 -22.41 7.60 -3.42
CA ALA A 614 -23.32 6.52 -3.04
C ALA A 614 -24.77 6.79 -3.46
N TRP A 615 -25.28 7.99 -3.18
CA TRP A 615 -26.67 8.35 -3.50
C TRP A 615 -26.92 8.34 -5.01
N GLU A 616 -25.99 8.89 -5.79
CA GLU A 616 -26.01 8.92 -7.24
C GLU A 616 -25.98 7.49 -7.80
N ALA A 617 -25.12 6.62 -7.26
CA ALA A 617 -25.07 5.21 -7.66
C ALA A 617 -26.40 4.47 -7.40
N ALA A 618 -27.06 4.73 -6.27
CA ALA A 618 -28.36 4.14 -5.95
C ALA A 618 -29.46 4.59 -6.93
N HIS A 619 -29.46 5.88 -7.30
CA HIS A 619 -30.52 6.54 -8.07
C HIS A 619 -30.25 6.66 -9.58
N ALA A 620 -29.10 6.21 -10.07
CA ALA A 620 -28.77 6.30 -11.48
C ALA A 620 -29.83 5.62 -12.36
N THR A 621 -30.35 6.39 -13.32
CA THR A 621 -31.31 5.99 -14.36
C THR A 621 -30.67 5.81 -15.73
N THR A 622 -29.35 5.97 -15.82
CA THR A 622 -28.55 5.65 -17.00
C THR A 622 -27.55 4.60 -16.60
N LEU A 623 -27.50 3.48 -17.34
CA LEU A 623 -26.57 2.38 -17.10
C LEU A 623 -25.54 2.32 -18.22
N VAL A 624 -24.28 2.04 -17.86
CA VAL A 624 -23.15 2.01 -18.78
C VAL A 624 -22.41 0.68 -18.69
N GLU A 625 -22.11 0.07 -19.84
CA GLU A 625 -21.40 -1.21 -19.91
C GLU A 625 -20.45 -1.23 -21.12
N PRO A 626 -19.16 -1.61 -20.95
CA PRO A 626 -18.49 -1.95 -19.70
C PRO A 626 -18.30 -0.73 -18.77
N SER A 627 -17.93 -0.97 -17.51
CA SER A 627 -17.68 0.09 -16.51
C SER A 627 -16.33 0.81 -16.67
N THR A 628 -15.43 0.26 -17.49
CA THR A 628 -14.07 0.74 -17.75
C THR A 628 -13.70 0.44 -19.22
N LEU A 629 -12.79 1.22 -19.81
CA LEU A 629 -12.31 1.07 -21.18
C LEU A 629 -10.77 0.87 -21.20
N PRO A 630 -10.27 -0.36 -20.98
CA PRO A 630 -8.83 -0.65 -21.03
C PRO A 630 -8.34 -0.75 -22.48
N PHE A 631 -7.58 0.25 -22.94
CA PHE A 631 -7.00 0.30 -24.29
C PHE A 631 -5.66 -0.43 -24.41
N ASN A 632 -5.16 -1.03 -23.32
CA ASN A 632 -3.94 -1.84 -23.31
C ASN A 632 -2.69 -1.06 -23.76
N ASP A 633 -1.58 -1.77 -23.95
CA ASP A 633 -0.34 -1.24 -24.52
C ASP A 633 -0.40 -1.13 -26.06
N THR A 634 0.66 -0.60 -26.67
CA THR A 634 0.69 -0.35 -28.13
C THR A 634 0.60 -1.63 -28.96
N ASP A 635 1.11 -2.74 -28.44
CA ASP A 635 1.13 -4.02 -29.15
C ASP A 635 -0.24 -4.72 -29.14
N HIS A 636 -1.08 -4.42 -28.15
CA HIS A 636 -2.37 -5.09 -27.93
C HIS A 636 -3.55 -4.11 -27.92
N ARG A 637 -3.36 -2.90 -28.47
CA ARG A 637 -4.40 -1.87 -28.51
C ARG A 637 -5.60 -2.31 -29.37
N PRO A 638 -6.82 -2.33 -28.82
CA PRO A 638 -8.00 -2.59 -29.63
C PRO A 638 -8.30 -1.40 -30.55
N ASP A 639 -8.79 -1.66 -31.76
CA ASP A 639 -9.23 -0.61 -32.69
C ASP A 639 -10.31 0.29 -32.07
N SER A 640 -11.23 -0.32 -31.32
CA SER A 640 -12.26 0.38 -30.54
C SER A 640 -12.86 -0.53 -29.48
N ILE A 641 -13.44 0.06 -28.43
CA ILE A 641 -14.24 -0.62 -27.41
C ILE A 641 -15.66 -0.08 -27.46
N GLY A 642 -16.65 -0.98 -27.55
CA GLY A 642 -18.06 -0.60 -27.59
C GLY A 642 -18.61 -0.26 -26.20
N LEU A 643 -19.02 0.99 -26.00
CA LEU A 643 -19.67 1.48 -24.79
C LEU A 643 -21.20 1.48 -24.97
N ARG A 644 -21.89 0.56 -24.29
CA ARG A 644 -23.35 0.47 -24.27
C ARG A 644 -23.93 1.40 -23.20
N ILE A 645 -24.82 2.30 -23.62
CA ILE A 645 -25.58 3.20 -22.76
C ILE A 645 -27.04 2.76 -22.79
N THR A 646 -27.65 2.60 -21.61
CA THR A 646 -29.05 2.20 -21.46
C THR A 646 -29.80 3.24 -20.64
N ASN A 647 -30.90 3.77 -21.19
CA ASN A 647 -31.80 4.66 -20.48
C ASN A 647 -32.86 3.85 -19.72
N THR A 648 -32.81 3.85 -18.39
CA THR A 648 -33.83 3.24 -17.52
C THR A 648 -34.79 4.27 -16.91
N ALA A 649 -34.63 5.56 -17.24
CA ALA A 649 -35.58 6.59 -16.88
C ALA A 649 -36.94 6.38 -17.56
N LYS A 650 -37.98 7.01 -17.01
CA LYS A 650 -39.35 6.98 -17.57
C LYS A 650 -39.57 8.00 -18.69
N ILE A 651 -38.54 8.76 -19.04
CA ILE A 651 -38.56 9.80 -20.06
C ILE A 651 -37.49 9.51 -21.12
N GLU A 652 -37.65 10.12 -22.29
CA GLU A 652 -36.59 10.16 -23.30
C GLU A 652 -35.43 11.03 -22.80
N VAL A 653 -34.19 10.57 -23.02
CA VAL A 653 -32.98 11.29 -22.63
C VAL A 653 -32.07 11.43 -23.85
N THR A 654 -31.59 12.65 -24.09
CA THR A 654 -30.53 12.91 -25.06
C THR A 654 -29.20 13.00 -24.34
N TYR A 655 -28.27 12.11 -24.70
CA TYR A 655 -26.92 12.06 -24.18
C TYR A 655 -25.97 12.81 -25.10
N ARG A 656 -25.07 13.59 -24.50
CA ARG A 656 -23.90 14.20 -25.13
C ARG A 656 -22.65 13.53 -24.58
N LEU A 657 -21.75 13.17 -25.48
CA LEU A 657 -20.54 12.44 -25.18
C LEU A 657 -19.33 13.30 -25.48
N SER A 658 -18.38 13.30 -24.56
CA SER A 658 -17.09 13.98 -24.68
C SER A 658 -16.05 13.20 -23.88
N HIS A 659 -14.77 13.61 -23.93
CA HIS A 659 -13.76 13.02 -23.07
C HIS A 659 -13.10 14.08 -22.18
N LEU A 660 -12.71 13.66 -20.99
CA LEU A 660 -11.92 14.39 -20.03
C LEU A 660 -10.56 13.71 -19.98
N ALA A 661 -9.48 14.44 -20.24
CA ALA A 661 -8.13 13.89 -20.18
C ALA A 661 -7.54 14.07 -18.77
N ALA A 662 -6.90 13.03 -18.26
CA ALA A 662 -6.06 13.12 -17.07
C ALA A 662 -4.61 13.37 -17.47
N ILE A 663 -3.78 13.73 -16.48
CA ILE A 663 -2.33 13.82 -16.67
C ILE A 663 -1.76 12.47 -17.13
N THR A 664 -0.81 12.50 -18.06
CA THR A 664 -0.07 11.31 -18.51
C THR A 664 1.16 11.14 -17.63
N LEU A 665 1.41 9.90 -17.19
CA LEU A 665 2.55 9.57 -16.34
C LEU A 665 3.52 8.66 -17.10
N TYR A 666 4.81 8.99 -17.13
CA TYR A 666 5.83 8.01 -17.51
C TYR A 666 5.91 6.91 -16.46
N THR A 667 5.90 5.66 -16.91
CA THR A 667 6.11 4.54 -16.00
C THR A 667 7.55 4.51 -15.54
N LEU A 668 8.51 4.70 -16.46
CA LEU A 668 9.95 4.59 -16.18
C LEU A 668 10.62 5.96 -16.08
N GLY A 669 11.61 6.06 -15.20
CA GLY A 669 12.39 7.29 -14.99
C GLY A 669 13.21 7.66 -16.23
N SER A 670 13.58 8.94 -16.35
CA SER A 670 14.25 9.52 -17.53
C SER A 670 15.55 8.83 -17.98
N ASP A 671 16.25 8.14 -17.07
CA ASP A 671 17.44 7.31 -17.37
C ASP A 671 17.38 5.94 -16.64
N SER A 672 16.17 5.41 -16.44
CA SER A 672 15.94 4.23 -15.61
C SER A 672 15.11 3.18 -16.35
N ILE A 673 15.48 1.91 -16.17
CA ILE A 673 14.63 0.76 -16.56
C ILE A 673 13.65 0.34 -15.45
N ARG A 674 13.68 1.05 -14.32
CA ARG A 674 12.80 0.81 -13.17
C ARG A 674 11.67 1.84 -13.16
N PRO A 675 10.48 1.45 -12.69
CA PRO A 675 9.41 2.41 -12.56
C PRO A 675 9.80 3.57 -11.64
N SER A 676 9.37 4.77 -11.99
CA SER A 676 9.65 5.97 -11.21
C SER A 676 8.98 5.88 -9.84
N GLU A 677 9.69 6.35 -8.81
CA GLU A 677 9.12 6.54 -7.49
C GLU A 677 8.11 7.69 -7.57
N ASP A 678 6.85 7.43 -7.22
CA ASP A 678 5.76 8.41 -7.28
C ASP A 678 5.76 9.29 -8.55
N PRO A 679 5.40 8.75 -9.74
CA PRO A 679 5.54 9.44 -11.02
C PRO A 679 4.66 10.68 -11.19
N ALA A 680 3.63 10.86 -10.35
CA ALA A 680 2.89 12.13 -10.31
C ALA A 680 3.67 13.23 -9.56
N GLY A 681 4.79 12.86 -8.91
CA GLY A 681 5.61 13.69 -8.05
C GLY A 681 4.89 14.12 -6.79
N GLU A 682 5.61 14.91 -5.99
CA GLU A 682 5.02 15.70 -4.92
C GLU A 682 4.26 16.92 -5.47
N LEU A 683 3.36 16.71 -6.44
CA LEU A 683 2.22 17.63 -6.63
C LEU A 683 1.48 17.85 -5.29
N ASP A 684 1.69 17.03 -4.26
CA ASP A 684 1.17 17.24 -2.90
C ASP A 684 2.11 18.01 -1.92
N LYS A 685 3.42 18.16 -2.16
CA LYS A 685 4.33 18.96 -1.29
C LYS A 685 4.84 20.27 -1.91
N LEU A 686 4.74 20.43 -3.23
CA LEU A 686 5.14 21.66 -3.93
C LEU A 686 4.20 22.86 -3.69
N ALA A 687 3.17 22.71 -2.85
CA ALA A 687 2.30 23.82 -2.42
C ALA A 687 3.02 24.93 -1.60
N ILE A 688 4.32 24.77 -1.33
CA ILE A 688 5.15 25.70 -0.55
C ILE A 688 5.98 26.62 -1.46
N MET A 689 6.15 26.31 -2.76
CA MET A 689 7.02 27.10 -3.64
C MET A 689 6.29 27.46 -4.93
N ASP A 690 6.20 28.76 -5.22
CA ASP A 690 5.59 29.40 -6.41
C ASP A 690 6.30 29.03 -7.75
N GLU A 691 7.17 28.02 -7.72
CA GLU A 691 7.83 27.40 -8.87
C GLU A 691 7.34 25.95 -8.98
N LEU A 692 6.33 25.73 -9.83
CA LEU A 692 6.01 24.39 -10.34
C LEU A 692 7.20 23.90 -11.17
N ASP A 693 8.22 23.33 -10.54
CA ASP A 693 9.20 22.53 -11.27
C ASP A 693 8.43 21.41 -11.98
N GLU A 694 8.57 21.33 -13.30
CA GLU A 694 7.99 20.27 -14.12
C GLU A 694 8.49 18.93 -13.56
N VAL A 695 7.59 18.11 -13.02
CA VAL A 695 7.92 16.72 -12.68
C VAL A 695 8.15 16.00 -14.01
N ASP A 696 9.40 15.59 -14.29
CA ASP A 696 9.82 14.96 -15.55
C ASP A 696 8.96 13.74 -15.95
N GLU A 697 8.36 13.07 -14.96
CA GLU A 697 7.48 11.92 -15.11
C GLU A 697 6.00 12.27 -15.37
N ALA A 698 5.57 13.51 -15.12
CA ALA A 698 4.16 13.92 -15.22
C ALA A 698 3.97 14.95 -16.34
N VAL A 699 3.39 14.51 -17.47
CA VAL A 699 3.33 15.31 -18.70
C VAL A 699 1.90 15.70 -19.05
N ASP A 700 1.73 16.97 -19.44
CA ASP A 700 0.47 17.52 -19.95
C ASP A 700 0.25 17.12 -21.43
N ALA A 701 0.08 15.81 -21.63
CA ALA A 701 -0.19 15.20 -22.92
C ALA A 701 -1.40 14.27 -22.77
N ALA A 702 -2.30 14.29 -23.75
CA ALA A 702 -3.52 13.50 -23.73
C ALA A 702 -3.59 12.57 -24.94
N ALA A 703 -4.21 11.41 -24.76
CA ALA A 703 -4.56 10.53 -25.86
C ALA A 703 -5.60 11.20 -26.76
N HIS A 704 -5.52 10.90 -28.06
CA HIS A 704 -6.57 11.32 -28.99
C HIS A 704 -7.70 10.30 -28.97
N VAL A 705 -8.84 10.68 -28.39
CA VAL A 705 -10.02 9.81 -28.20
C VAL A 705 -11.12 10.19 -29.18
N GLU A 706 -11.58 9.22 -29.98
CA GLU A 706 -12.69 9.39 -30.91
C GLU A 706 -13.87 8.51 -30.53
N MET A 707 -15.07 9.00 -30.83
CA MET A 707 -16.33 8.28 -30.62
C MET A 707 -17.08 8.21 -31.93
N SER A 708 -17.64 7.04 -32.25
CA SER A 708 -18.48 6.82 -33.43
C SER A 708 -19.66 7.79 -33.54
N GLN A 709 -20.13 8.32 -32.40
CA GLN A 709 -21.12 9.38 -32.30
C GLN A 709 -20.89 10.19 -31.01
N SER A 710 -21.05 11.52 -31.08
CA SER A 710 -20.92 12.41 -29.92
C SER A 710 -22.27 12.72 -29.22
N SER A 711 -23.38 12.23 -29.78
CA SER A 711 -24.70 12.38 -29.18
C SER A 711 -25.65 11.29 -29.64
N LEU A 712 -26.55 10.86 -28.75
CA LEU A 712 -27.62 9.91 -29.04
C LEU A 712 -28.86 10.24 -28.19
N THR A 713 -30.04 9.88 -28.69
CA THR A 713 -31.30 10.05 -27.96
C THR A 713 -31.94 8.68 -27.76
N LEU A 714 -32.23 8.33 -26.50
CA LEU A 714 -32.79 7.03 -26.13
C LEU A 714 -34.12 7.23 -25.40
N GLY A 715 -35.16 6.54 -25.86
CA GLY A 715 -36.42 6.40 -25.13
C GLY A 715 -36.29 5.47 -23.91
N PRO A 716 -37.31 5.42 -23.03
CA PRO A 716 -37.33 4.53 -21.87
C PRO A 716 -37.04 3.07 -22.22
N GLY A 717 -36.09 2.46 -21.52
CA GLY A 717 -35.65 1.07 -21.71
C GLY A 717 -34.81 0.81 -22.97
N GLN A 718 -34.49 1.84 -23.76
CA GLN A 718 -33.66 1.68 -24.95
C GLN A 718 -32.16 1.72 -24.59
N SER A 719 -31.37 1.01 -25.38
CA SER A 719 -29.91 1.01 -25.32
C SER A 719 -29.32 1.31 -26.70
N ALA A 720 -28.15 1.94 -26.72
CA ALA A 720 -27.31 2.03 -27.91
C ALA A 720 -25.84 1.87 -27.53
N THR A 721 -25.03 1.44 -28.50
CA THR A 721 -23.59 1.28 -28.34
C THR A 721 -22.86 2.37 -29.11
N VAL A 722 -21.84 2.95 -28.48
CA VAL A 722 -20.90 3.90 -29.07
C VAL A 722 -19.51 3.27 -29.05
N ASP A 723 -18.94 3.05 -30.22
CA ASP A 723 -17.55 2.61 -30.32
C ASP A 723 -16.63 3.78 -29.95
N VAL A 724 -15.70 3.54 -29.02
CA VAL A 724 -14.69 4.48 -28.54
C VAL A 724 -13.31 3.97 -28.96
N SER A 725 -12.53 4.79 -29.65
CA SER A 725 -11.15 4.49 -30.03
C SER A 725 -10.19 5.50 -29.41
N ALA A 726 -8.93 5.11 -29.24
CA ALA A 726 -7.90 5.96 -28.67
C ALA A 726 -6.55 5.71 -29.35
N THR A 727 -5.73 6.75 -29.48
CA THR A 727 -4.35 6.66 -29.95
C THR A 727 -3.41 7.38 -28.98
N ASP A 728 -2.15 6.91 -28.92
CA ASP A 728 -1.16 7.42 -28.00
C ASP A 728 -0.92 8.93 -28.17
N PRO A 729 -0.64 9.66 -27.08
CA PRO A 729 -0.17 11.03 -27.17
C PRO A 729 1.12 11.12 -28.01
N SER A 730 1.20 12.10 -28.90
CA SER A 730 2.39 12.34 -29.72
C SER A 730 3.50 13.04 -28.93
N GLY A 731 4.77 12.77 -29.27
CA GLY A 731 5.92 13.49 -28.71
C GLY A 731 6.41 12.95 -27.37
N LEU A 732 5.87 11.83 -26.89
CA LEU A 732 6.35 11.11 -25.72
C LEU A 732 7.29 9.96 -26.11
N ASP A 733 8.19 9.60 -25.21
CA ASP A 733 9.12 8.49 -25.39
C ASP A 733 8.44 7.14 -25.08
N PRO A 734 8.19 6.28 -26.08
CA PRO A 734 7.55 4.98 -25.85
C PRO A 734 8.41 4.01 -25.03
N GLU A 735 9.73 4.19 -24.95
CA GLU A 735 10.61 3.34 -24.13
C GLU A 735 10.41 3.60 -22.64
N ARG A 736 9.95 4.81 -22.26
CA ARG A 736 9.57 5.17 -20.89
C ARG A 736 8.14 4.77 -20.51
N LEU A 737 7.42 4.14 -21.42
CA LEU A 737 6.06 3.61 -21.23
C LEU A 737 5.07 4.65 -20.66
N PRO A 738 4.72 5.72 -21.42
CA PRO A 738 3.77 6.74 -20.98
C PRO A 738 2.36 6.17 -20.82
N LEU A 739 1.86 6.19 -19.59
CA LEU A 739 0.51 5.81 -19.21
C LEU A 739 -0.43 7.02 -19.32
N TRP A 740 -1.29 7.01 -20.32
CA TRP A 740 -2.31 8.02 -20.53
C TRP A 740 -3.67 7.52 -20.06
N SER A 741 -4.51 8.43 -19.58
CA SER A 741 -5.84 8.06 -19.08
C SER A 741 -6.81 9.23 -19.08
N GLY A 742 -8.07 8.93 -18.74
CA GLY A 742 -9.12 9.93 -18.58
C GLY A 742 -10.49 9.28 -18.50
N TRP A 743 -11.54 10.03 -18.84
CA TRP A 743 -12.91 9.51 -18.83
C TRP A 743 -13.68 9.89 -20.08
N VAL A 744 -14.55 9.01 -20.54
CA VAL A 744 -15.67 9.37 -21.41
C VAL A 744 -16.75 10.00 -20.53
N SER A 745 -17.06 11.28 -20.73
CA SER A 745 -18.15 11.98 -20.04
C SER A 745 -19.46 11.81 -20.80
N ILE A 746 -20.52 11.47 -20.07
CA ILE A 746 -21.87 11.20 -20.57
C ILE A 746 -22.84 12.15 -19.87
N GLN A 747 -23.29 13.19 -20.58
CA GLN A 747 -24.19 14.21 -20.06
C GLN A 747 -25.59 14.04 -20.65
N GLY A 748 -26.58 13.75 -19.81
CA GLY A 748 -27.98 13.59 -20.20
C GLY A 748 -28.78 14.88 -20.10
N SER A 749 -29.78 15.04 -20.96
CA SER A 749 -30.75 16.16 -20.91
C SER A 749 -31.62 16.18 -19.63
N ASP A 750 -31.60 15.10 -18.85
CA ASP A 750 -32.28 14.95 -17.57
C ASP A 750 -31.41 15.35 -16.36
N GLY A 751 -30.20 15.86 -16.61
CA GLY A 751 -29.21 16.20 -15.58
C GLY A 751 -28.27 15.04 -15.23
N THR A 752 -28.40 13.88 -15.88
CA THR A 752 -27.42 12.79 -15.78
C THR A 752 -26.02 13.33 -16.07
N ASN A 753 -25.06 13.04 -15.19
CA ASN A 753 -23.65 13.34 -15.39
C ASN A 753 -22.84 12.12 -14.95
N LEU A 754 -22.42 11.31 -15.91
CA LEU A 754 -21.64 10.09 -15.67
C LEU A 754 -20.28 10.19 -16.35
N THR A 755 -19.34 9.39 -15.87
CA THR A 755 -18.03 9.23 -16.50
C THR A 755 -17.70 7.75 -16.68
N VAL A 756 -16.88 7.38 -17.66
CA VAL A 756 -16.39 6.01 -17.81
C VAL A 756 -14.87 6.08 -17.98
N PRO A 757 -14.09 5.57 -17.01
CA PRO A 757 -12.63 5.66 -17.07
C PRO A 757 -12.06 4.87 -18.24
N TYR A 758 -11.10 5.45 -18.93
CA TYR A 758 -10.25 4.80 -19.92
C TYR A 758 -8.78 4.96 -19.56
N LEU A 759 -7.97 4.00 -19.98
CA LEU A 759 -6.52 4.00 -19.75
C LEU A 759 -5.83 3.18 -20.83
N GLY A 760 -4.67 3.65 -21.28
CA GLY A 760 -3.77 2.91 -22.16
C GLY A 760 -2.31 3.28 -21.92
N LEU A 761 -1.41 2.52 -22.55
CA LEU A 761 0.03 2.69 -22.40
C LEU A 761 0.68 2.87 -23.78
N GLY A 762 1.39 3.98 -23.97
CA GLY A 762 2.28 4.14 -25.12
C GLY A 762 3.53 3.28 -24.94
N GLY A 763 3.97 2.60 -25.99
CA GLY A 763 5.04 1.61 -25.92
C GLY A 763 4.56 0.17 -25.70
N SER A 764 5.52 -0.76 -25.61
CA SER A 764 5.32 -2.21 -25.60
C SER A 764 5.81 -2.80 -24.27
N LEU A 765 4.89 -3.37 -23.48
CA LEU A 765 5.26 -4.11 -22.26
C LEU A 765 6.05 -5.38 -22.58
N ARG A 766 5.84 -5.95 -23.76
CA ARG A 766 6.59 -7.12 -24.24
C ARG A 766 8.05 -6.80 -24.55
N SER A 767 8.33 -5.58 -25.03
CA SER A 767 9.68 -5.11 -25.37
C SER A 767 10.41 -4.46 -24.21
N ALA A 768 9.68 -4.01 -23.18
CA ALA A 768 10.25 -3.38 -21.98
C ALA A 768 11.20 -4.32 -21.23
N ALA A 769 12.29 -3.79 -20.67
CA ALA A 769 13.21 -4.56 -19.87
C ALA A 769 12.52 -5.11 -18.61
N VAL A 770 12.58 -6.43 -18.39
CA VAL A 770 12.10 -7.09 -17.16
C VAL A 770 13.25 -7.53 -16.26
N LEU A 771 14.47 -7.63 -16.80
CA LEU A 771 15.69 -8.01 -16.07
C LEU A 771 16.71 -6.88 -16.04
N ASP A 772 17.37 -6.70 -14.89
CA ASP A 772 18.50 -5.80 -14.76
C ASP A 772 19.81 -6.44 -15.29
N PRO A 773 20.44 -5.89 -16.35
CA PRO A 773 21.72 -6.41 -16.84
C PRO A 773 22.87 -6.20 -15.84
N ALA A 774 22.75 -5.25 -14.90
CA ALA A 774 23.74 -4.96 -13.87
C ALA A 774 23.59 -5.83 -12.60
N SER A 775 22.89 -6.96 -12.70
CA SER A 775 22.67 -7.91 -11.60
C SER A 775 23.94 -8.31 -10.82
N LYS A 776 23.76 -8.68 -9.55
CA LYS A 776 24.84 -9.19 -8.67
C LYS A 776 25.36 -10.57 -9.08
N LEU A 777 24.88 -11.17 -10.17
CA LEU A 777 25.43 -12.38 -10.76
C LEU A 777 26.93 -12.24 -11.07
N SER A 778 27.39 -11.01 -11.36
CA SER A 778 28.79 -10.66 -11.57
C SER A 778 29.74 -11.06 -10.43
N THR A 779 29.23 -11.18 -9.19
CA THR A 779 29.99 -11.60 -7.99
C THR A 779 30.58 -13.01 -8.09
N LEU A 780 30.15 -13.82 -9.06
CA LEU A 780 30.65 -15.18 -9.28
C LEU A 780 31.92 -15.25 -10.14
N ALA A 781 32.38 -14.12 -10.70
CA ALA A 781 33.52 -14.08 -11.63
C ALA A 781 34.81 -14.69 -11.07
N GLY A 782 35.25 -15.80 -11.68
CA GLY A 782 36.54 -16.44 -11.35
C GLY A 782 36.56 -17.14 -9.99
N SER A 783 35.42 -17.25 -9.32
CA SER A 783 35.28 -17.89 -8.02
C SER A 783 35.37 -19.42 -8.14
N GLU A 784 36.11 -20.04 -7.23
CA GLU A 784 36.16 -21.49 -7.06
C GLU A 784 35.55 -21.84 -5.70
N PHE A 785 34.42 -22.54 -5.68
CA PHE A 785 33.71 -22.88 -4.46
C PHE A 785 34.00 -24.32 -4.02
N LEU A 786 34.29 -24.50 -2.73
CA LEU A 786 34.35 -25.80 -2.09
C LEU A 786 33.10 -26.01 -1.23
N LEU A 787 32.17 -26.83 -1.73
CA LEU A 787 30.88 -27.12 -1.13
C LEU A 787 30.96 -28.35 -0.20
N PRO A 788 30.07 -28.47 0.81
CA PRO A 788 29.94 -29.68 1.62
C PRO A 788 29.58 -30.88 0.74
N ASN A 789 30.07 -32.06 1.09
CA ASN A 789 29.72 -33.28 0.38
C ASN A 789 28.19 -33.48 0.34
N PRO A 790 27.65 -34.01 -0.78
CA PRO A 790 26.25 -34.43 -0.81
C PRO A 790 25.93 -35.44 0.31
N PRO A 791 24.66 -35.56 0.71
CA PRO A 791 24.19 -36.56 1.65
C PRO A 791 24.64 -38.00 1.29
N GLU A 792 24.78 -38.85 2.31
CA GLU A 792 25.25 -40.23 2.14
C GLU A 792 24.42 -41.01 1.10
N GLY A 793 25.11 -41.66 0.14
CA GLY A 793 24.47 -42.36 -0.99
C GLY A 793 24.26 -41.49 -2.25
N GLN A 794 24.44 -40.17 -2.15
CA GLN A 794 24.43 -39.25 -3.29
C GLN A 794 25.87 -38.90 -3.66
N THR A 795 26.22 -38.97 -4.95
CA THR A 795 27.55 -38.59 -5.43
C THR A 795 27.40 -37.58 -6.55
N PRO A 796 28.26 -36.55 -6.61
CA PRO A 796 28.23 -35.56 -7.69
C PRO A 796 28.84 -36.13 -8.98
N GLY A 797 28.59 -37.41 -9.30
CA GLY A 797 29.24 -38.12 -10.41
C GLY A 797 30.70 -38.54 -10.14
N PRO A 798 31.32 -39.27 -11.09
CA PRO A 798 32.64 -39.88 -10.93
C PRO A 798 33.78 -38.85 -11.00
N PHE A 799 34.65 -38.81 -9.98
CA PHE A 799 35.85 -37.96 -9.99
C PHE A 799 36.97 -38.44 -9.03
N GLN A 800 38.24 -38.07 -9.29
CA GLN A 800 39.40 -38.41 -8.46
C GLN A 800 39.74 -37.33 -7.43
N ARG A 801 40.36 -37.71 -6.30
CA ARG A 801 40.83 -36.74 -5.29
C ARG A 801 41.94 -35.85 -5.83
N ILE A 802 41.67 -34.55 -5.93
CA ILE A 802 42.56 -33.48 -6.40
C ILE A 802 43.16 -32.69 -5.23
N ALA A 803 44.20 -31.89 -5.46
CA ALA A 803 44.67 -30.95 -4.44
C ALA A 803 43.64 -29.83 -4.24
N GLU A 804 43.46 -29.35 -3.01
CA GLU A 804 42.61 -28.18 -2.75
C GLU A 804 43.22 -26.94 -3.45
N PRO A 805 42.45 -26.21 -4.28
CA PRO A 805 42.94 -24.95 -4.84
C PRO A 805 43.19 -23.94 -3.72
N ALA A 806 44.34 -23.26 -3.75
CA ALA A 806 44.74 -22.33 -2.69
C ALA A 806 43.79 -21.13 -2.50
N ALA A 807 42.96 -20.82 -3.51
CA ALA A 807 42.02 -19.71 -3.51
C ALA A 807 40.55 -20.16 -3.39
N ALA A 808 40.28 -21.45 -3.12
CA ALA A 808 38.92 -21.96 -3.05
C ALA A 808 38.17 -21.41 -1.82
N VAL A 809 36.96 -20.89 -2.05
CA VAL A 809 36.08 -20.37 -0.99
C VAL A 809 35.23 -21.51 -0.45
N ARG A 810 35.43 -21.87 0.82
CA ARG A 810 34.53 -22.79 1.53
C ARG A 810 33.20 -22.12 1.80
N SER A 811 32.12 -22.67 1.27
CA SER A 811 30.77 -22.16 1.51
C SER A 811 29.77 -23.29 1.56
N LYS A 812 28.72 -23.15 2.37
CA LYS A 812 27.60 -24.11 2.41
C LYS A 812 26.77 -24.09 1.12
N ALA A 813 26.78 -22.97 0.40
CA ALA A 813 26.08 -22.77 -0.86
C ALA A 813 26.67 -21.57 -1.60
N ILE A 814 26.53 -21.54 -2.92
CA ILE A 814 26.74 -20.35 -3.73
C ILE A 814 25.57 -19.41 -3.50
N SER A 815 25.85 -18.14 -3.19
CA SER A 815 24.84 -17.12 -2.98
C SER A 815 25.08 -15.94 -3.90
N THR A 816 24.04 -15.56 -4.65
CA THR A 816 24.04 -14.42 -5.59
C THR A 816 22.60 -13.93 -5.78
N SER A 817 22.38 -12.93 -6.61
CA SER A 817 21.03 -12.45 -6.94
C SER A 817 20.98 -11.78 -8.30
N PHE A 818 19.77 -11.67 -8.83
CA PHE A 818 19.45 -10.82 -9.97
C PHE A 818 18.13 -10.09 -9.71
N ASP A 819 17.95 -8.95 -10.36
CA ASP A 819 16.80 -8.09 -10.12
C ASP A 819 15.81 -8.20 -11.28
N LEU A 820 14.55 -8.43 -10.92
CA LEU A 820 13.42 -8.15 -11.80
C LEU A 820 13.05 -6.68 -11.64
N VAL A 821 13.22 -5.90 -12.70
CA VAL A 821 12.89 -4.46 -12.68
C VAL A 821 11.39 -4.20 -12.88
N LEU A 822 10.74 -5.10 -13.61
CA LEU A 822 9.28 -5.22 -13.76
C LEU A 822 8.84 -6.63 -13.36
N GLY A 823 7.53 -6.89 -13.30
CA GLY A 823 7.02 -8.23 -13.06
C GLY A 823 7.35 -9.18 -14.23
N SER A 824 7.32 -10.49 -13.98
CA SER A 824 7.43 -11.49 -15.04
C SER A 824 6.39 -12.61 -14.87
N PRO A 825 5.64 -12.98 -15.92
CA PRO A 825 4.72 -14.11 -15.86
C PRO A 825 5.45 -15.44 -15.58
N GLN A 826 6.73 -15.55 -15.95
CA GLN A 826 7.50 -16.75 -15.70
C GLN A 826 9.01 -16.47 -15.60
N VAL A 827 9.63 -16.98 -14.54
CA VAL A 827 11.08 -16.92 -14.33
C VAL A 827 11.66 -18.32 -14.31
N ARG A 828 12.78 -18.50 -15.02
CA ARG A 828 13.59 -19.71 -15.04
C ARG A 828 15.01 -19.38 -14.60
N VAL A 829 15.64 -20.30 -13.88
CA VAL A 829 17.06 -20.19 -13.55
C VAL A 829 17.73 -21.53 -13.84
N ASP A 830 18.49 -21.57 -14.92
CA ASP A 830 19.16 -22.76 -15.43
C ASP A 830 20.62 -22.83 -14.97
N ILE A 831 21.10 -24.04 -14.66
CA ILE A 831 22.50 -24.31 -14.34
C ILE A 831 23.20 -24.86 -15.59
N VAL A 832 24.10 -24.08 -16.16
CA VAL A 832 24.70 -24.36 -17.47
C VAL A 832 26.14 -24.84 -17.31
N PRO A 833 26.44 -26.11 -17.62
CA PRO A 833 27.82 -26.61 -17.63
C PRO A 833 28.59 -26.08 -18.84
N LEU A 834 29.85 -25.68 -18.64
CA LEU A 834 30.68 -25.17 -19.75
C LEU A 834 31.28 -26.25 -20.64
N ASN A 835 31.47 -27.45 -20.10
CA ASN A 835 32.04 -28.57 -20.84
C ASN A 835 31.09 -29.76 -20.71
N VAL A 836 30.58 -30.25 -21.84
CA VAL A 836 29.71 -31.42 -21.91
C VAL A 836 30.41 -32.54 -22.69
N CYS A 837 30.33 -33.78 -22.22
CA CYS A 837 31.05 -34.92 -22.81
C CYS A 837 30.24 -36.22 -22.76
N SER A 838 30.42 -37.08 -23.76
CA SER A 838 29.76 -38.40 -23.84
C SER A 838 30.37 -39.45 -22.91
N THR A 839 31.55 -39.19 -22.36
CA THR A 839 32.19 -40.01 -21.33
C THR A 839 32.94 -39.06 -20.39
N PRO A 840 32.69 -39.06 -19.07
CA PRO A 840 33.40 -38.19 -18.14
C PRO A 840 34.92 -38.43 -18.24
N ALA A 841 35.66 -37.46 -18.75
CA ALA A 841 37.11 -37.54 -18.81
C ALA A 841 37.70 -37.31 -17.41
N LEU A 842 38.68 -38.13 -17.03
CA LEU A 842 39.47 -37.95 -15.80
C LEU A 842 40.17 -36.58 -15.87
N VAL A 843 39.88 -35.65 -14.95
CA VAL A 843 40.59 -34.37 -14.89
C VAL A 843 42.06 -34.63 -14.61
N GLY A 844 42.88 -34.34 -15.62
CA GLY A 844 44.32 -34.28 -15.47
C GLY A 844 44.76 -33.06 -14.68
N THR A 845 45.86 -33.20 -13.93
CA THR A 845 46.59 -32.08 -13.33
C THR A 845 47.17 -31.17 -14.42
N ARG A 846 47.10 -29.85 -14.25
CA ARG A 846 47.76 -28.87 -15.12
C ARG A 846 49.26 -29.19 -15.19
N ALA A 847 49.83 -29.23 -16.39
CA ALA A 847 51.29 -29.24 -16.53
C ALA A 847 51.84 -27.92 -15.94
N ASN A 848 52.47 -28.01 -14.76
CA ASN A 848 53.11 -26.91 -14.00
C ASN A 848 52.23 -25.99 -13.13
N ALA A 849 51.15 -26.47 -12.49
CA ALA A 849 50.50 -25.74 -11.39
C ALA A 849 50.21 -26.63 -10.17
N THR A 850 50.29 -26.08 -8.95
CA THR A 850 50.05 -26.75 -7.65
C THR A 850 48.56 -26.99 -7.34
N GLY A 851 47.69 -27.10 -8.36
CA GLY A 851 46.24 -27.29 -8.21
C GLY A 851 45.56 -27.91 -9.46
N PRO A 852 44.30 -28.39 -9.33
CA PRO A 852 43.55 -29.04 -10.42
C PRO A 852 43.15 -28.08 -11.53
N ASP A 853 43.01 -28.58 -12.77
CA ASP A 853 42.47 -27.79 -13.89
C ASP A 853 41.01 -28.16 -14.17
N LEU A 854 40.09 -27.45 -13.53
CA LEU A 854 38.65 -27.62 -13.73
C LEU A 854 38.18 -27.25 -15.14
N SER A 855 39.05 -26.69 -15.99
CA SER A 855 38.76 -26.52 -17.42
C SER A 855 38.67 -27.82 -18.21
N GLN A 856 39.20 -28.92 -17.67
CA GLN A 856 39.13 -30.26 -18.27
C GLN A 856 38.00 -31.11 -17.67
N ALA A 857 37.36 -30.62 -16.60
CA ALA A 857 36.19 -31.29 -16.01
C ALA A 857 35.02 -31.16 -16.97
N CYS A 858 34.34 -32.27 -17.25
CA CYS A 858 33.21 -32.30 -18.18
C CYS A 858 32.00 -33.00 -17.55
N VAL A 859 30.83 -32.45 -17.84
CA VAL A 859 29.54 -32.93 -17.37
C VAL A 859 28.97 -33.92 -18.40
N PRO A 860 28.44 -35.08 -17.99
CA PRO A 860 27.89 -36.06 -18.93
C PRO A 860 26.75 -35.48 -19.76
N ASP A 861 26.76 -35.70 -21.07
CA ASP A 861 25.66 -35.31 -21.97
C ASP A 861 24.31 -35.94 -21.57
N SER A 862 24.34 -37.13 -20.96
CA SER A 862 23.16 -37.86 -20.49
C SER A 862 22.33 -37.14 -19.42
N ILE A 863 22.90 -36.14 -18.72
CA ILE A 863 22.19 -35.36 -17.70
C ILE A 863 21.89 -33.93 -18.15
N VAL A 864 22.20 -33.59 -19.40
CA VAL A 864 21.97 -32.26 -19.96
C VAL A 864 20.66 -32.25 -20.73
N THR A 865 19.84 -31.24 -20.47
CA THR A 865 18.60 -30.94 -21.19
C THR A 865 18.75 -29.62 -21.96
N GLU A 866 17.99 -29.44 -23.02
CA GLU A 866 18.00 -28.21 -23.80
C GLU A 866 16.63 -27.54 -23.75
N PHE A 867 16.62 -26.26 -23.40
CA PHE A 867 15.42 -25.41 -23.45
C PHE A 867 15.81 -24.09 -24.09
N ALA A 868 15.17 -23.75 -25.22
CA ALA A 868 15.40 -22.51 -25.97
C ALA A 868 16.90 -22.23 -26.15
N GLY A 869 17.58 -23.12 -26.89
CA GLY A 869 19.01 -23.05 -27.20
C GLY A 869 20.00 -23.25 -26.04
N VAL A 870 19.54 -23.22 -24.78
CA VAL A 870 20.40 -23.34 -23.60
C VAL A 870 20.46 -24.79 -23.13
N LYS A 871 21.67 -25.36 -23.16
CA LYS A 871 21.99 -26.68 -22.63
C LYS A 871 22.34 -26.58 -21.15
N SER A 872 21.43 -27.03 -20.29
CA SER A 872 21.57 -26.99 -18.83
C SER A 872 21.47 -28.38 -18.22
N ILE A 873 22.01 -28.59 -17.02
CA ILE A 873 21.71 -29.80 -16.24
C ILE A 873 20.32 -29.75 -15.61
N GLY A 874 19.57 -28.67 -15.82
CA GLY A 874 18.27 -28.41 -15.23
C GLY A 874 18.21 -27.05 -14.55
N GLN A 875 17.06 -26.79 -13.93
CA GLN A 875 16.78 -25.55 -13.22
C GLN A 875 17.15 -25.66 -11.73
N LEU A 876 17.41 -24.52 -11.10
CA LEU A 876 17.50 -24.45 -9.63
C LEU A 876 16.21 -25.00 -8.99
N PRO A 877 16.30 -25.69 -7.84
CA PRO A 877 15.13 -26.08 -7.06
C PRO A 877 14.19 -24.89 -6.80
N GLY A 878 12.89 -25.09 -7.02
CA GLY A 878 11.87 -24.04 -6.90
C GLY A 878 11.61 -23.23 -8.19
N TYR A 879 12.21 -23.61 -9.32
CA TYR A 879 11.95 -23.02 -10.64
C TYR A 879 11.35 -24.05 -11.63
N PRO A 880 10.53 -23.61 -12.60
CA PRO A 880 10.17 -22.21 -12.89
C PRO A 880 9.22 -21.62 -11.86
N ARG A 881 9.35 -20.31 -11.60
CA ARG A 881 8.37 -19.53 -10.83
C ARG A 881 7.41 -18.84 -11.80
N HIS A 882 6.15 -18.72 -11.42
CA HIS A 882 5.11 -18.08 -12.23
C HIS A 882 4.54 -16.86 -11.52
N TYR A 883 4.20 -15.83 -12.30
CA TYR A 883 3.60 -14.57 -11.83
C TYR A 883 4.42 -13.94 -10.71
N VAL A 884 5.69 -13.68 -11.01
CA VAL A 884 6.65 -13.12 -10.06
C VAL A 884 6.55 -11.60 -10.10
N LYS A 885 6.41 -10.96 -8.95
CA LYS A 885 6.49 -9.51 -8.84
C LYS A 885 7.89 -9.00 -9.16
N ARG A 886 8.03 -7.69 -9.35
CA ARG A 886 9.35 -7.05 -9.39
C ARG A 886 10.01 -7.14 -8.01
N GLU A 887 11.21 -7.72 -7.93
CA GLU A 887 11.96 -7.92 -6.69
C GLU A 887 13.42 -8.34 -6.97
N GLU A 888 14.27 -8.27 -5.94
CA GLU A 888 15.57 -8.95 -5.95
C GLU A 888 15.35 -10.46 -5.77
N ILE A 889 15.65 -11.25 -6.81
CA ILE A 889 15.62 -12.69 -6.74
C ILE A 889 16.96 -13.20 -6.20
N ARG A 890 16.95 -13.65 -4.95
CA ARG A 890 18.11 -14.26 -4.30
C ARG A 890 18.26 -15.73 -4.69
N ILE A 891 19.43 -16.07 -5.19
CA ILE A 891 19.85 -17.42 -5.51
C ILE A 891 20.71 -17.96 -4.38
N ARG A 892 20.36 -19.17 -3.93
CA ARG A 892 21.18 -19.99 -3.04
C ARG A 892 21.25 -21.40 -3.61
N TRP A 893 22.45 -21.85 -3.97
CA TRP A 893 22.66 -23.14 -4.63
C TRP A 893 23.76 -23.96 -3.96
N ASP A 894 23.42 -25.15 -3.46
CA ASP A 894 24.33 -26.09 -2.80
C ASP A 894 24.88 -27.19 -3.74
N GLY A 895 24.59 -27.06 -5.04
CA GLY A 895 24.94 -28.06 -6.05
C GLY A 895 23.75 -28.94 -6.47
N ALA A 896 22.64 -28.96 -5.73
CA ALA A 896 21.46 -29.73 -6.12
C ALA A 896 20.77 -29.11 -7.34
N PHE A 897 20.58 -29.87 -8.41
CA PHE A 897 19.85 -29.42 -9.61
C PHE A 897 18.63 -30.29 -9.90
N ALA A 898 18.67 -31.50 -9.38
CA ALA A 898 17.58 -32.42 -9.47
C ALA A 898 17.43 -33.17 -8.15
N PRO A 899 16.24 -33.71 -7.93
CA PRO A 899 16.08 -34.97 -7.20
C PRO A 899 17.35 -35.80 -6.94
N GLY A 900 17.90 -35.77 -5.71
CA GLY A 900 19.03 -36.64 -5.30
C GLY A 900 20.32 -36.48 -6.12
N GLN A 901 20.37 -35.47 -6.99
CA GLN A 901 21.37 -35.28 -8.03
C GLN A 901 22.06 -33.94 -7.81
N TYR A 902 23.38 -34.04 -7.67
CA TYR A 902 24.28 -32.91 -7.45
C TYR A 902 25.15 -32.70 -8.69
N ALA A 903 25.35 -31.43 -9.02
CA ALA A 903 26.15 -31.03 -10.16
C ALA A 903 27.57 -31.58 -10.01
N PRO A 904 28.14 -32.19 -11.06
CA PRO A 904 29.51 -32.66 -10.99
C PRO A 904 30.51 -31.55 -10.71
N PRO A 905 31.67 -31.85 -10.11
CA PRO A 905 32.76 -30.88 -10.05
C PRO A 905 33.08 -30.37 -11.44
N GLY A 906 33.17 -29.06 -11.61
CA GLY A 906 33.34 -28.47 -12.93
C GLY A 906 33.05 -26.99 -12.97
N ARG A 907 32.99 -26.45 -14.20
CA ARG A 907 32.72 -25.04 -14.48
C ARG A 907 31.30 -24.84 -14.94
N TYR A 908 30.66 -23.84 -14.37
CA TYR A 908 29.25 -23.54 -14.58
C TYR A 908 29.02 -22.06 -14.81
N LYS A 909 27.86 -21.77 -15.42
CA LYS A 909 27.18 -20.49 -15.36
C LYS A 909 25.77 -20.70 -14.81
N ILE A 910 25.23 -19.65 -14.21
CA ILE A 910 23.80 -19.53 -13.95
C ILE A 910 23.21 -18.68 -15.07
N VAL A 911 22.15 -19.17 -15.70
CA VAL A 911 21.42 -18.44 -16.74
C VAL A 911 20.00 -18.19 -16.23
N ALA A 912 19.72 -16.95 -15.84
CA ALA A 912 18.38 -16.53 -15.43
C ALA A 912 17.63 -15.98 -16.64
N ARG A 913 16.41 -16.46 -16.83
CA ARG A 913 15.51 -16.06 -17.92
C ARG A 913 14.18 -15.61 -17.35
N ALA A 914 13.70 -14.47 -17.81
CA ALA A 914 12.39 -13.93 -17.45
C ALA A 914 11.57 -13.74 -18.73
N LEU A 915 10.36 -14.26 -18.72
CA LEU A 915 9.40 -14.02 -19.79
C LEU A 915 8.96 -12.57 -19.73
N SER A 916 9.01 -11.87 -20.86
CA SER A 916 8.45 -10.52 -20.96
C SER A 916 6.96 -10.51 -20.60
N ILE A 917 6.46 -9.38 -20.10
CA ILE A 917 5.04 -9.19 -19.84
C ILE A 917 4.27 -9.35 -21.16
N MET A 918 3.14 -10.07 -21.14
CA MET A 918 2.38 -10.49 -22.33
C MET A 918 3.17 -11.34 -23.35
N GLY A 919 4.30 -11.93 -22.96
CA GLY A 919 5.09 -12.83 -23.78
C GLY A 919 4.49 -14.24 -23.87
N ASP A 920 4.70 -14.90 -25.01
CA ASP A 920 4.47 -16.33 -25.19
C ASP A 920 5.69 -17.14 -24.73
N ALA A 921 5.52 -17.98 -23.71
CA ALA A 921 6.57 -18.84 -23.16
C ALA A 921 7.16 -19.83 -24.18
N ALA A 922 6.43 -20.15 -25.26
CA ALA A 922 6.90 -21.02 -26.34
C ALA A 922 7.83 -20.31 -27.34
N ASP A 923 7.83 -18.98 -27.36
CA ASP A 923 8.67 -18.17 -28.25
C ASP A 923 9.91 -17.67 -27.51
N GLU A 924 11.08 -18.15 -27.93
CA GLU A 924 12.38 -17.78 -27.35
C GLU A 924 12.66 -16.27 -27.43
N ALA A 925 12.13 -15.57 -28.45
CA ALA A 925 12.31 -14.13 -28.60
C ALA A 925 11.64 -13.31 -27.50
N HIS A 926 10.67 -13.89 -26.77
CA HIS A 926 9.98 -13.23 -25.66
C HIS A 926 10.69 -13.40 -24.31
N TRP A 927 11.82 -14.11 -24.27
CA TRP A 927 12.59 -14.31 -23.04
C TRP A 927 13.78 -13.36 -22.98
N GLN A 928 13.86 -12.61 -21.89
CA GLN A 928 15.06 -11.85 -21.54
C GLN A 928 16.00 -12.74 -20.72
N THR A 929 17.30 -12.58 -20.92
CA THR A 929 18.32 -13.45 -20.33
C THR A 929 19.43 -12.64 -19.68
N VAL A 930 19.80 -13.02 -18.46
CA VAL A 930 21.04 -12.57 -17.80
C VAL A 930 21.87 -13.78 -17.39
N GLU A 931 23.17 -13.72 -17.64
CA GLU A 931 24.11 -14.81 -17.33
C GLU A 931 25.08 -14.40 -16.24
N SER A 932 25.41 -15.32 -15.34
CA SER A 932 26.56 -15.15 -14.48
C SER A 932 27.87 -15.30 -15.27
N PRO A 933 28.96 -14.68 -14.79
CA PRO A 933 30.30 -15.13 -15.12
C PRO A 933 30.50 -16.62 -14.80
N VAL A 934 31.56 -17.18 -15.36
CA VAL A 934 31.94 -18.57 -15.10
C VAL A 934 32.48 -18.70 -13.67
N PHE A 935 31.98 -19.69 -12.95
CA PHE A 935 32.50 -20.11 -11.66
C PHE A 935 32.75 -21.62 -11.65
N SER A 936 33.51 -22.09 -10.67
CA SER A 936 33.81 -23.51 -10.53
C SER A 936 33.32 -24.06 -9.19
N ILE A 937 32.92 -25.33 -9.17
CA ILE A 937 32.53 -26.03 -7.94
C ILE A 937 33.36 -27.30 -7.73
N LEU A 938 33.61 -27.57 -6.45
CA LEU A 938 34.25 -28.75 -5.88
C LEU A 938 33.49 -29.17 -4.62
N TYR A 939 33.70 -30.40 -4.17
CA TYR A 939 33.18 -30.90 -2.90
C TYR A 939 34.32 -31.27 -1.95
N GLU A 940 34.11 -31.16 -0.64
CA GLU A 940 35.15 -31.43 0.38
C GLU A 940 35.79 -32.82 0.27
N GLY A 941 35.03 -33.83 -0.13
CA GLY A 941 35.49 -35.20 -0.36
C GLY A 941 36.37 -35.35 -1.61
N ASN A 942 36.37 -34.34 -2.48
CA ASN A 942 37.12 -34.32 -3.73
C ASN A 942 38.52 -33.76 -3.55
N VAL A 943 38.85 -33.16 -2.40
CA VAL A 943 40.16 -32.57 -2.14
C VAL A 943 41.03 -33.42 -1.19
N LYS A 944 42.33 -33.51 -1.47
CA LYS A 944 43.34 -34.05 -0.55
C LYS A 944 43.68 -32.95 0.45
N ARG A 945 43.38 -33.14 1.75
CA ARG A 945 43.89 -32.27 2.81
C ARG A 945 45.42 -32.24 2.73
N VAL A 946 46.00 -31.07 2.53
CA VAL A 946 47.40 -30.83 2.87
C VAL A 946 47.47 -30.78 4.39
N PRO A 947 48.30 -31.59 5.08
CA PRO A 947 48.47 -31.46 6.52
C PRO A 947 48.94 -30.04 6.82
N GLU A 948 48.30 -29.35 7.77
CA GLU A 948 48.87 -28.14 8.37
C GLU A 948 50.28 -28.49 8.85
N ASN A 949 51.29 -27.85 8.26
CA ASN A 949 52.64 -27.90 8.83
C ASN A 949 52.55 -27.38 10.26
N GLN A 950 52.81 -28.26 11.22
CA GLN A 950 53.05 -27.90 12.61
C GLN A 950 54.06 -26.74 12.66
N PRO A 951 53.86 -25.72 13.50
CA PRO A 951 54.87 -24.68 13.68
C PRO A 951 56.18 -25.34 14.15
N ALA A 952 57.28 -24.96 13.50
CA ALA A 952 58.62 -25.42 13.86
C ALA A 952 58.84 -25.23 15.37
N GLN A 953 59.19 -26.31 16.07
CA GLN A 953 59.65 -26.20 17.45
C GLN A 953 60.87 -25.26 17.51
N PRO A 954 60.87 -24.25 18.38
CA PRO A 954 62.04 -23.40 18.55
C PRO A 954 63.17 -24.22 19.18
N ALA A 955 64.37 -24.06 18.62
CA ALA A 955 65.60 -24.61 19.16
C ALA A 955 65.81 -24.12 20.60
N GLN A 956 66.11 -25.05 21.50
CA GLN A 956 66.46 -24.76 22.88
C GLN A 956 67.78 -24.00 22.95
N THR A 957 67.78 -22.87 23.66
CA THR A 957 68.97 -22.28 24.31
C THR A 957 68.70 -22.16 25.81
N PRO A 958 69.69 -22.42 26.68
CA PRO A 958 69.49 -22.61 28.12
C PRO A 958 69.60 -21.30 28.92
N GLU A 959 68.89 -21.25 30.05
CA GLU A 959 69.14 -20.54 31.34
C GLU A 959 69.53 -19.04 31.28
N GLU A 960 68.93 -18.12 32.06
CA GLU A 960 68.99 -18.04 33.53
C GLU A 960 68.11 -16.86 34.04
N GLU A 961 67.56 -17.01 35.24
CA GLU A 961 67.23 -16.02 36.32
C GLU A 961 66.60 -14.65 36.00
N ASP A 962 65.35 -14.42 36.46
CA ASP A 962 65.03 -13.79 37.77
C ASP A 962 63.62 -13.18 37.80
N ALA A 963 62.92 -13.35 38.92
CA ALA A 963 61.64 -12.71 39.27
C ALA A 963 61.92 -11.42 40.09
N PRO A 964 60.92 -10.67 40.64
CA PRO A 964 59.57 -10.29 40.17
C PRO A 964 59.34 -8.75 40.31
N ALA A 965 58.24 -8.21 39.77
CA ALA A 965 57.59 -7.04 40.37
C ALA A 965 56.11 -6.91 39.95
N ALA A 966 55.28 -6.59 40.95
CA ALA A 966 53.84 -6.51 40.90
C ALA A 966 53.30 -5.14 40.46
N ASN A 967 52.04 -5.18 40.00
CA ASN A 967 50.95 -4.20 40.14
C ASN A 967 51.21 -2.70 39.84
N ALA A 968 50.43 -2.16 38.90
CA ALA A 968 49.39 -1.16 39.21
C ALA A 968 48.55 -0.80 37.98
N GLY A 969 47.23 -0.70 38.18
CA GLY A 969 46.47 0.45 37.69
C GLY A 969 45.44 0.21 36.60
N ASP A 970 44.25 -0.21 37.02
CA ASP A 970 43.00 -0.16 36.26
C ASP A 970 42.65 1.26 35.77
N ALA A 971 41.96 1.27 34.63
CA ALA A 971 41.11 2.35 34.15
C ALA A 971 39.96 2.61 35.12
N LEU A 972 39.47 3.85 35.22
CA LEU A 972 38.05 4.11 35.47
C LEU A 972 37.68 5.51 34.98
N ALA A 973 36.58 5.55 34.24
CA ALA A 973 35.82 6.73 33.86
C ALA A 973 35.02 7.25 35.07
N ALA A 974 34.74 8.55 35.03
CA ALA A 974 33.81 9.29 35.87
C ALA A 974 33.01 10.18 34.90
N ASP A 975 31.76 10.58 35.10
CA ASP A 975 30.79 10.45 36.19
C ASP A 975 29.48 11.06 35.65
N GLU A 976 28.35 10.81 36.32
CA GLU A 976 27.37 11.86 36.72
C GLU A 976 26.30 11.23 37.62
N VAL A 977 26.38 11.35 38.96
CA VAL A 977 26.08 12.48 39.87
C VAL A 977 24.61 12.53 40.33
N LYS A 978 24.44 12.55 41.66
CA LYS A 978 23.37 13.26 42.38
C LYS A 978 24.00 14.18 43.45
N PRO A 979 23.45 15.37 43.73
CA PRO A 979 24.08 16.40 44.57
C PRO A 979 23.40 16.61 45.94
N ALA A 980 24.10 17.30 46.86
CA ALA A 980 23.57 18.17 47.94
C ALA A 980 24.74 19.00 48.55
N PRO A 981 24.51 20.08 49.33
CA PRO A 981 24.75 21.46 48.89
C PRO A 981 25.70 22.28 49.82
N GLU A 982 25.74 23.59 49.57
CA GLU A 982 26.18 24.72 50.43
C GLU A 982 27.58 25.32 50.15
N SER A 983 27.63 26.36 49.32
CA SER A 983 27.79 27.79 49.69
C SER A 983 28.13 28.65 48.48
#